data_AF-A0A6A3AEY7-F1
#
_entry.id   AF-A0A6A3AEY7-F1
#
_cell.length_a   1.000
_cell.length_b   1.000
_cell.length_c   1.000
_cell.angle_alpha   90.00
_cell.angle_beta   90.00
_cell.angle_gamma   90.00
#
_symmetry.space_group_name_H-M   'P 1'
#
loop_
_entity.id
_entity.type
_entity.pdbx_description
1 polymer ?
#
loop_
_entity_poly.entity_id
_entity_poly.type
_entity_poly.pdbx_seq_one_letter_code
_entity_poly.pdbx_strand_id
1 'polypeptide(L)'
;MRCLAALARWEELNNLCKEYWTPAEPSARLEMAPMAAKAAWNMGEWDQMAEYVSRLDDGDETKLRALGNTAATGDGSSNGTFFRAVLLVRRGKYDEARDYVERARKCLATELAALVLESYERAYTNMVRVQQLSELEEVIDYCTLPMGNPVAEGRRALIRNMWTERIQGAKRNVEVWQALLAVRALVLPPTEDIETWLKFASLCRQNGRISQARSTLIKLLQYDPETSPENVRYHGPPQVMLAYLKYQWSLGDDLKRKEAFSRLQNLARELTISPNVQSIQSTASISGNANVPLLARVHLKLGSWQWTLSPGLDDDSIQEILSAFGNATQFAPKWAKAWHAWALFNTAVMSHTLRGYPAIASQFVVSAVNGYFHSIACAANAKGVDDSLQDILRLLTLWFNHGATAEVQKALQIGFAQVNINTWLAVLPQIIARIHSNNHAVRELIQSLLVRIGQSHPQALMYPLLVACKSISNLRKAAAQEVVDKVRQHSGVLVDQAQLVSKELIRVAILWHELWHEGLEEASRLYFGEHNIEGMLKVLEPLHEMLEEGAMRDNTTIKERAFIEAYHHDLSQAYECCMKYKRTGKDAELTQSVSPELVECRDLELAVPGTYRAESPVVTIASFAHQLDVITSKQRPRKLTIHGSDGEDYAFLLKGHEDLRQDERVMQLFGLVNTLLANSRKTAEKDLSIQRYDVIPLSPNSGLIGWVPNCDTLHQLIREYRDARRITLNQEHKFMLSFAPDYDHLPLISKVEVFEYALQNTEGNDLAKVLWLKSRTSEVWLERRTNYTRSLAVMSMVGYLLGLGDRHPSNLMLRRSSGKILHIDFGDCFEASMNREKFPEKACPSKRLQSFFWHWSEWGVPFRLTRMLVKAMEVGGIEGNFRSTCENVMQVLRSNKDSVMAMMEAFVHDPLINWRLFNFNEVPQMSIFTSTHGAAAVNTEETAPSKELAHPQRGARERELLQAVNQLGDANEVLNERAVVVMARMSNKLTGRDFSSCSSIPSTSSNIQHAVDHNTLISGDNREVEHGLSVKLQVQKLIIQATSHENLCQNYVGKQRNNFIFHSQVSRQDCLLHQSISWAKQYYNSMTSPGGIFRDHEGNFLLTFNKHLGISSVIHAELWSIYEALTLAWANGFEHLMVQTDNAEVRDLLSPPASENPFSLVRSIVALCAKAWFVGSKLIRREI
;
A
#
# COMPACT_ATOMS: atom_id res chain seq x y z
N MET A 1 7.24 -22.25 -36.87
CA MET A 1 8.34 -21.30 -37.20
C MET A 1 8.38 -20.08 -36.27
N ARG A 2 7.51 -19.06 -36.40
CA ARG A 2 7.56 -17.79 -35.61
C ARG A 2 7.86 -17.96 -34.11
N CYS A 3 7.18 -18.88 -33.41
CA CYS A 3 7.42 -19.14 -31.99
C CYS A 3 8.83 -19.67 -31.65
N LEU A 4 9.42 -20.49 -32.52
CA LEU A 4 10.79 -21.00 -32.36
C LEU A 4 11.82 -19.88 -32.54
N ALA A 5 11.58 -18.95 -33.48
CA ALA A 5 12.41 -17.76 -33.66
C ALA A 5 12.36 -16.84 -32.43
N ALA A 6 11.17 -16.61 -31.86
CA ALA A 6 11.00 -15.84 -30.63
C ALA A 6 11.57 -16.55 -29.37
N LEU A 7 11.62 -17.89 -29.37
CA LEU A 7 12.32 -18.68 -28.35
C LEU A 7 13.84 -18.81 -28.64
N ALA A 8 14.33 -18.29 -29.76
CA ALA A 8 15.69 -18.50 -30.30
C ALA A 8 16.13 -19.97 -30.32
N ARG A 9 15.20 -20.90 -30.59
CA ARG A 9 15.50 -22.32 -30.80
C ARG A 9 15.92 -22.53 -32.26
N TRP A 10 17.13 -22.06 -32.57
CA TRP A 10 17.61 -21.97 -33.95
C TRP A 10 17.76 -23.33 -34.63
N GLU A 11 18.15 -24.36 -33.90
CA GLU A 11 18.29 -25.73 -34.42
C GLU A 11 16.93 -26.33 -34.84
N GLU A 12 15.95 -26.37 -33.93
CA GLU A 12 14.58 -26.78 -34.21
C GLU A 12 13.95 -25.97 -35.37
N LEU A 13 14.21 -24.66 -35.41
CA LEU A 13 13.72 -23.80 -36.48
C LEU A 13 14.41 -24.09 -37.82
N ASN A 14 15.71 -24.30 -37.83
CA ASN A 14 16.49 -24.52 -39.04
C ASN A 14 16.15 -25.88 -39.68
N ASN A 15 15.99 -26.92 -38.86
CA ASN A 15 15.54 -28.24 -39.31
C ASN A 15 14.12 -28.17 -39.90
N LEU A 16 13.20 -27.48 -39.22
CA LEU A 16 11.84 -27.23 -39.73
C LEU A 16 11.83 -26.37 -41.00
N CYS A 17 12.79 -25.45 -41.18
CA CYS A 17 12.94 -24.71 -42.44
C CYS A 17 13.42 -25.63 -43.56
N LYS A 18 14.46 -26.45 -43.34
CA LYS A 18 14.96 -27.43 -44.32
C LYS A 18 13.86 -28.39 -44.81
N GLU A 19 13.09 -28.93 -43.88
CA GLU A 19 12.01 -29.89 -44.18
C GLU A 19 10.90 -29.31 -45.06
N TYR A 20 10.44 -28.08 -44.77
CA TYR A 20 9.29 -27.48 -45.44
C TYR A 20 9.62 -26.50 -46.57
N TRP A 21 10.88 -26.08 -46.74
CA TRP A 21 11.26 -25.09 -47.76
C TRP A 21 11.02 -25.55 -49.20
N THR A 22 11.35 -26.80 -49.53
CA THR A 22 11.13 -27.34 -50.88
C THR A 22 9.65 -27.63 -51.19
N PRO A 23 8.81 -28.22 -50.31
CA PRO A 23 7.37 -28.39 -50.59
C PRO A 23 6.53 -27.11 -50.45
N ALA A 24 7.01 -26.05 -49.79
CA ALA A 24 6.25 -24.81 -49.61
C ALA A 24 5.96 -24.06 -50.93
N GLU A 25 4.80 -23.42 -51.02
CA GLU A 25 4.45 -22.52 -52.14
C GLU A 25 5.36 -21.28 -52.21
N PRO A 26 5.52 -20.63 -53.38
CA PRO A 26 6.34 -19.42 -53.52
C PRO A 26 5.97 -18.28 -52.55
N SER A 27 4.67 -18.11 -52.29
CA SER A 27 4.10 -17.20 -51.30
C SER A 27 4.59 -17.52 -49.88
N ALA A 28 4.44 -18.77 -49.45
CA ALA A 28 4.89 -19.25 -48.14
C ALA A 28 6.42 -19.15 -47.99
N ARG A 29 7.20 -19.43 -49.04
CA ARG A 29 8.65 -19.24 -49.03
C ARG A 29 9.07 -17.79 -48.76
N LEU A 30 8.32 -16.79 -49.27
CA LEU A 30 8.59 -15.37 -48.99
C LEU A 30 8.36 -15.02 -47.51
N GLU A 31 7.28 -15.51 -46.88
CA GLU A 31 7.08 -15.34 -45.43
C GLU A 31 8.09 -16.12 -44.58
N MET A 32 8.57 -17.27 -45.07
CA MET A 32 9.54 -18.11 -44.38
C MET A 32 10.97 -17.53 -44.45
N ALA A 33 11.35 -16.91 -45.57
CA ALA A 33 12.72 -16.51 -45.86
C ALA A 33 13.41 -15.65 -44.77
N PRO A 34 12.79 -14.62 -44.15
CA PRO A 34 13.43 -13.84 -43.09
C PRO A 34 13.71 -14.65 -41.82
N MET A 35 12.83 -15.62 -41.49
CA MET A 35 13.01 -16.51 -40.35
C MET A 35 14.08 -17.58 -40.64
N ALA A 36 14.04 -18.16 -41.83
CA ALA A 36 15.00 -19.17 -42.29
C ALA A 36 16.42 -18.59 -42.39
N ALA A 37 16.59 -17.41 -43.00
CA ALA A 37 17.86 -16.69 -43.05
C ALA A 37 18.40 -16.36 -41.65
N LYS A 38 17.54 -15.91 -40.72
CA LYS A 38 17.94 -15.65 -39.33
C LYS A 38 18.34 -16.93 -38.57
N ALA A 39 17.67 -18.05 -38.82
CA ALA A 39 18.02 -19.34 -38.24
C ALA A 39 19.37 -19.84 -38.76
N ALA A 40 19.54 -19.90 -40.09
CA ALA A 40 20.78 -20.30 -40.74
C ALA A 40 21.97 -19.44 -40.30
N TRP A 41 21.79 -18.11 -40.19
CA TRP A 41 22.82 -17.19 -39.65
C TRP A 41 23.24 -17.56 -38.21
N ASN A 42 22.29 -17.84 -37.32
CA ASN A 42 22.59 -18.18 -35.92
C ASN A 42 23.17 -19.61 -35.76
N MET A 43 22.96 -20.50 -36.73
CA MET A 43 23.57 -21.82 -36.81
C MET A 43 24.93 -21.83 -37.55
N GLY A 44 25.25 -20.77 -38.29
CA GLY A 44 26.46 -20.69 -39.11
C GLY A 44 26.36 -21.39 -40.49
N GLU A 45 25.14 -21.72 -40.94
CA GLU A 45 24.89 -22.41 -42.21
C GLU A 45 24.75 -21.40 -43.37
N TRP A 46 25.86 -20.74 -43.71
CA TRP A 46 25.92 -19.58 -44.62
C TRP A 46 25.37 -19.82 -46.03
N ASP A 47 25.50 -21.02 -46.58
CA ASP A 47 25.04 -21.31 -47.95
C ASP A 47 23.51 -21.40 -48.05
N GLN A 48 22.86 -21.99 -47.05
CA GLN A 48 21.39 -21.95 -46.93
C GLN A 48 20.90 -20.54 -46.62
N MET A 49 21.62 -19.77 -45.79
CA MET A 49 21.32 -18.34 -45.62
C MET A 49 21.35 -17.61 -46.96
N ALA A 50 22.32 -17.89 -47.84
CA ALA A 50 22.36 -17.31 -49.18
C ALA A 50 21.19 -17.76 -50.07
N GLU A 51 20.75 -19.03 -50.00
CA GLU A 51 19.56 -19.49 -50.71
C GLU A 51 18.29 -18.77 -50.23
N TYR A 52 18.05 -18.72 -48.92
CA TYR A 52 16.88 -18.04 -48.34
C TYR A 52 16.86 -16.54 -48.67
N VAL A 53 18.03 -15.88 -48.62
CA VAL A 53 18.18 -14.45 -48.95
C VAL A 53 18.07 -14.17 -50.45
N SER A 54 18.33 -15.14 -51.33
CA SER A 54 18.10 -15.00 -52.78
C SER A 54 16.62 -14.77 -53.15
N ARG A 55 15.69 -15.16 -52.27
CA ARG A 55 14.25 -14.96 -52.42
C ARG A 55 13.74 -13.66 -51.82
N LEU A 56 14.57 -12.94 -51.06
CA LEU A 56 14.22 -11.64 -50.51
C LEU A 56 14.52 -10.52 -51.52
N ASP A 57 13.65 -9.52 -51.53
CA ASP A 57 13.82 -8.26 -52.28
C ASP A 57 15.17 -7.58 -51.97
N ASP A 58 15.74 -6.92 -52.98
CA ASP A 58 16.97 -6.12 -52.86
C ASP A 58 16.74 -4.60 -52.88
N GLY A 59 15.49 -4.13 -52.87
CA GLY A 59 15.16 -2.71 -52.88
C GLY A 59 15.58 -2.03 -54.19
N ASP A 60 15.70 -2.81 -55.27
CA ASP A 60 16.13 -2.35 -56.57
C ASP A 60 14.92 -1.94 -57.41
N GLU A 61 14.57 -0.65 -57.36
CA GLU A 61 13.43 -0.06 -58.07
C GLU A 61 13.38 -0.41 -59.57
N THR A 62 14.53 -0.73 -60.18
CA THR A 62 14.59 -1.13 -61.59
C THR A 62 13.92 -2.50 -61.86
N LYS A 63 13.92 -3.41 -60.88
CA LYS A 63 13.31 -4.75 -60.98
C LYS A 63 11.82 -4.76 -60.66
N LEU A 64 11.37 -3.82 -59.82
CA LEU A 64 9.98 -3.70 -59.36
C LEU A 64 8.96 -3.48 -60.49
N ARG A 65 9.39 -3.09 -61.70
CA ARG A 65 8.52 -3.01 -62.90
C ARG A 65 8.20 -4.36 -63.55
N ALA A 66 8.91 -5.44 -63.22
CA ALA A 66 8.72 -6.75 -63.85
C ALA A 66 7.67 -7.65 -63.15
N LEU A 67 7.31 -7.34 -61.90
CA LEU A 67 6.37 -8.13 -61.10
C LEU A 67 5.25 -7.23 -60.57
N GLY A 68 4.20 -7.06 -61.36
CA GLY A 68 2.98 -6.40 -60.91
C GLY A 68 2.24 -7.19 -59.81
N ASN A 69 1.51 -6.46 -58.96
CA ASN A 69 0.61 -6.95 -57.90
C ASN A 69 1.25 -7.54 -56.63
N THR A 70 1.83 -6.68 -55.78
CA THR A 70 1.88 -6.91 -54.31
C THR A 70 1.46 -5.67 -53.52
N ALA A 71 0.16 -5.35 -53.54
CA ALA A 71 -0.45 -4.49 -52.53
C ALA A 71 -0.61 -5.24 -51.19
N ALA A 72 0.51 -5.67 -50.59
CA ALA A 72 0.54 -6.51 -49.40
C ALA A 72 1.77 -6.21 -48.52
N THR A 73 1.52 -5.83 -47.25
CA THR A 73 2.46 -5.79 -46.11
C THR A 73 3.82 -5.12 -46.32
N GLY A 74 3.98 -3.90 -45.83
CA GLY A 74 5.19 -3.06 -45.99
C GLY A 74 6.44 -3.45 -45.20
N ASP A 75 6.59 -4.70 -44.76
CA ASP A 75 7.64 -5.15 -43.83
C ASP A 75 8.87 -5.79 -44.55
N GLY A 76 8.85 -5.85 -45.89
CA GLY A 76 9.76 -6.68 -46.68
C GLY A 76 11.13 -6.07 -47.02
N SER A 77 11.18 -4.77 -47.36
CA SER A 77 12.29 -4.20 -48.16
C SER A 77 13.62 -4.05 -47.41
N SER A 78 13.60 -3.65 -46.13
CA SER A 78 14.81 -3.47 -45.31
C SER A 78 15.45 -4.79 -44.83
N ASN A 79 14.75 -5.93 -44.95
CA ASN A 79 15.24 -7.23 -44.50
C ASN A 79 16.23 -7.87 -45.48
N GLY A 80 15.90 -7.92 -46.78
CA GLY A 80 16.74 -8.58 -47.78
C GLY A 80 18.07 -7.86 -48.02
N THR A 81 18.03 -6.53 -48.14
CA THR A 81 19.20 -5.66 -48.24
C THR A 81 20.18 -5.86 -47.07
N PHE A 82 19.68 -5.86 -45.83
CA PHE A 82 20.49 -6.13 -44.63
C PHE A 82 21.16 -7.51 -44.66
N PHE A 83 20.43 -8.60 -44.94
CA PHE A 83 21.02 -9.93 -44.95
C PHE A 83 22.03 -10.13 -46.10
N ARG A 84 21.84 -9.45 -47.24
CA ARG A 84 22.84 -9.42 -48.33
C ARG A 84 24.12 -8.72 -47.91
N ALA A 85 24.04 -7.59 -47.19
CA ALA A 85 25.22 -6.93 -46.62
C ALA A 85 25.99 -7.88 -45.68
N VAL A 86 25.30 -8.57 -44.76
CA VAL A 86 25.92 -9.55 -43.84
C VAL A 86 26.63 -10.68 -44.60
N LEU A 87 26.03 -11.22 -45.67
CA LEU A 87 26.65 -12.25 -46.51
C LEU A 87 27.88 -11.72 -47.28
N LEU A 88 27.87 -10.46 -47.73
CA LEU A 88 28.99 -9.82 -48.42
C LEU A 88 30.16 -9.54 -47.48
N VAL A 89 29.90 -9.06 -46.26
CA VAL A 89 30.92 -8.95 -45.19
C VAL A 89 31.56 -10.31 -44.91
N ARG A 90 30.75 -11.37 -44.73
CA ARG A 90 31.27 -12.72 -44.49
C ARG A 90 32.12 -13.28 -45.64
N ARG A 91 31.87 -12.82 -46.87
CA ARG A 91 32.63 -13.15 -48.10
C ARG A 91 33.82 -12.23 -48.37
N GLY A 92 34.09 -11.23 -47.53
CA GLY A 92 35.18 -10.26 -47.72
C GLY A 92 34.94 -9.21 -48.81
N LYS A 93 33.71 -9.12 -49.35
CA LYS A 93 33.29 -8.16 -50.38
C LYS A 93 32.84 -6.84 -49.73
N TYR A 94 33.78 -6.13 -49.12
CA TYR A 94 33.50 -5.02 -48.21
C TYR A 94 32.83 -3.81 -48.88
N ASP A 95 33.21 -3.46 -50.11
CA ASP A 95 32.65 -2.28 -50.77
C ASP A 95 31.24 -2.54 -51.33
N GLU A 96 31.00 -3.74 -51.89
CA GLU A 96 29.64 -4.21 -52.18
C GLU A 96 28.76 -4.26 -50.91
N ALA A 97 29.34 -4.60 -49.75
CA ALA A 97 28.60 -4.59 -48.49
C ALA A 97 28.20 -3.18 -48.05
N ARG A 98 29.07 -2.17 -48.21
CA ARG A 98 28.77 -0.75 -47.93
C ARG A 98 27.59 -0.25 -48.77
N ASP A 99 27.57 -0.57 -50.07
CA ASP A 99 26.44 -0.25 -50.97
C ASP A 99 25.11 -0.84 -50.46
N TYR A 100 25.10 -2.09 -49.99
CA TYR A 100 23.88 -2.72 -49.47
C TYR A 100 23.46 -2.18 -48.08
N VAL A 101 24.40 -1.72 -47.24
CA VAL A 101 24.06 -1.01 -45.99
C VAL A 101 23.38 0.32 -46.31
N GLU A 102 23.90 1.08 -47.27
CA GLU A 102 23.32 2.38 -47.64
C GLU A 102 21.95 2.24 -48.32
N ARG A 103 21.72 1.16 -49.09
CA ARG A 103 20.36 0.79 -49.56
C ARG A 103 19.42 0.47 -48.40
N ALA A 104 19.85 -0.38 -47.45
CA ALA A 104 19.04 -0.73 -46.27
C ALA A 104 18.71 0.50 -45.41
N ARG A 105 19.65 1.46 -45.28
CA ARG A 105 19.44 2.75 -44.61
C ARG A 105 18.35 3.59 -45.29
N LYS A 106 18.34 3.64 -46.63
CA LYS A 106 17.31 4.35 -47.42
C LYS A 106 15.92 3.71 -47.27
N CYS A 107 15.82 2.38 -47.35
CA CYS A 107 14.56 1.67 -47.06
C CYS A 107 14.04 1.97 -45.65
N LEU A 108 14.92 1.93 -44.65
CA LEU A 108 14.56 2.15 -43.25
C LEU A 108 14.17 3.60 -42.93
N ALA A 109 14.66 4.58 -43.69
CA ALA A 109 14.39 5.99 -43.45
C ALA A 109 12.90 6.36 -43.63
N THR A 110 12.21 5.75 -44.61
CA THR A 110 10.78 5.97 -44.84
C THR A 110 9.92 5.31 -43.76
N GLU A 111 10.25 4.07 -43.36
CA GLU A 111 9.63 3.37 -42.23
C GLU A 111 9.76 4.19 -40.92
N LEU A 112 10.96 4.72 -40.65
CA LEU A 112 11.29 5.44 -39.43
C LEU A 112 10.61 6.81 -39.37
N ALA A 113 10.56 7.56 -40.48
CA ALA A 113 9.96 8.88 -40.54
C ALA A 113 8.46 8.87 -40.19
N ALA A 114 7.74 7.80 -40.53
CA ALA A 114 6.33 7.63 -40.17
C ALA A 114 6.14 7.38 -38.65
N LEU A 115 7.01 6.57 -38.04
CA LEU A 115 6.84 6.12 -36.64
C LEU A 115 7.37 7.12 -35.60
N VAL A 116 8.45 7.86 -35.90
CA VAL A 116 9.07 8.80 -34.96
C VAL A 116 8.17 9.99 -34.64
N LEU A 117 7.30 10.41 -35.57
CA LEU A 117 6.32 11.47 -35.36
C LEU A 117 5.15 11.05 -34.45
N GLU A 118 4.91 9.74 -34.29
CA GLU A 118 4.00 9.22 -33.27
C GLU A 118 4.74 9.07 -31.93
N SER A 119 5.66 8.11 -31.82
CA SER A 119 6.49 7.98 -30.61
C SER A 119 7.74 7.12 -30.73
N TYR A 120 8.71 7.41 -29.83
CA TYR A 120 9.98 6.71 -29.74
C TYR A 120 9.84 5.23 -29.40
N GLU A 121 8.86 4.83 -28.57
CA GLU A 121 8.63 3.42 -28.22
C GLU A 121 8.11 2.61 -29.42
N ARG A 122 7.33 3.22 -30.34
CA ARG A 122 6.97 2.59 -31.62
C ARG A 122 8.18 2.50 -32.55
N ALA A 123 8.94 3.58 -32.68
CA ALA A 123 10.14 3.64 -33.52
C ALA A 123 11.31 2.77 -33.01
N TYR A 124 11.28 2.30 -31.75
CA TYR A 124 12.44 1.67 -31.10
C TYR A 124 13.00 0.46 -31.85
N THR A 125 12.15 -0.41 -32.41
CA THR A 125 12.59 -1.57 -33.22
C THR A 125 13.40 -1.13 -34.44
N ASN A 126 12.99 -0.04 -35.09
CA ASN A 126 13.68 0.51 -36.26
C ASN A 126 14.95 1.26 -35.85
N MET A 127 14.97 1.93 -34.69
CA MET A 127 16.21 2.47 -34.11
C MET A 127 17.26 1.38 -33.80
N VAL A 128 16.83 0.19 -33.36
CA VAL A 128 17.74 -0.97 -33.22
C VAL A 128 18.27 -1.44 -34.57
N ARG A 129 17.47 -1.39 -35.65
CA ARG A 129 17.97 -1.67 -37.01
C ARG A 129 18.97 -0.61 -37.48
N VAL A 130 18.73 0.68 -37.22
CA VAL A 130 19.72 1.75 -37.50
C VAL A 130 21.05 1.43 -36.80
N GLN A 131 21.01 1.05 -35.52
CA GLN A 131 22.20 0.64 -34.79
C GLN A 131 22.87 -0.60 -35.40
N GLN A 132 22.12 -1.62 -35.84
CA GLN A 132 22.69 -2.79 -36.53
C GLN A 132 23.39 -2.43 -37.85
N LEU A 133 22.87 -1.45 -38.60
CA LEU A 133 23.49 -0.97 -39.84
C LEU A 133 24.80 -0.22 -39.55
N SER A 134 24.81 0.68 -38.57
CA SER A 134 26.03 1.37 -38.12
C SER A 134 27.08 0.40 -37.54
N GLU A 135 26.66 -0.59 -36.74
CA GLU A 135 27.58 -1.61 -36.22
C GLU A 135 28.12 -2.53 -37.33
N LEU A 136 27.39 -2.72 -38.44
CA LEU A 136 27.87 -3.48 -39.59
C LEU A 136 28.90 -2.69 -40.43
N GLU A 137 28.78 -1.36 -40.53
CA GLU A 137 29.83 -0.49 -41.06
C GLU A 137 31.08 -0.50 -40.16
N GLU A 138 30.92 -0.44 -38.85
CA GLU A 138 32.02 -0.55 -37.89
C GLU A 138 32.71 -1.94 -37.96
N VAL A 139 31.97 -3.01 -38.25
CA VAL A 139 32.54 -4.34 -38.54
C VAL A 139 33.35 -4.34 -39.85
N ILE A 140 32.86 -3.70 -40.91
CA ILE A 140 33.60 -3.56 -42.19
C ILE A 140 34.92 -2.81 -41.96
N ASP A 141 34.88 -1.73 -41.20
CA ASP A 141 36.07 -0.96 -40.83
C ASP A 141 37.02 -1.77 -39.92
N TYR A 142 36.50 -2.55 -38.96
CA TYR A 142 37.31 -3.44 -38.12
C TYR A 142 38.07 -4.48 -38.97
N CYS A 143 37.38 -5.09 -39.95
CA CYS A 143 37.94 -6.10 -40.86
C CYS A 143 38.93 -5.54 -41.88
N THR A 144 38.82 -4.26 -42.26
CA THR A 144 39.70 -3.62 -43.25
C THR A 144 40.94 -2.95 -42.63
N LEU A 145 41.04 -2.88 -41.30
CA LEU A 145 42.21 -2.36 -40.59
C LEU A 145 43.42 -3.32 -40.63
N PRO A 146 44.64 -2.84 -40.94
CA PRO A 146 45.84 -3.68 -41.01
C PRO A 146 46.19 -4.41 -39.71
N MET A 147 46.53 -5.70 -39.82
CA MET A 147 47.07 -6.49 -38.71
C MET A 147 48.48 -6.01 -38.31
N GLY A 148 48.80 -6.08 -37.01
CA GLY A 148 50.15 -5.79 -36.48
C GLY A 148 50.53 -4.30 -36.36
N ASN A 149 49.70 -3.37 -36.84
CA ASN A 149 49.94 -1.94 -36.69
C ASN A 149 49.35 -1.42 -35.35
N PRO A 150 50.16 -0.80 -34.45
CA PRO A 150 49.67 -0.29 -33.16
C PRO A 150 48.52 0.73 -33.26
N VAL A 151 48.50 1.56 -34.30
CA VAL A 151 47.45 2.56 -34.54
C VAL A 151 46.14 1.88 -34.97
N ALA A 152 46.25 0.83 -35.79
CA ALA A 152 45.10 0.03 -36.20
C ALA A 152 44.50 -0.74 -35.01
N GLU A 153 45.34 -1.31 -34.14
CA GLU A 153 44.86 -2.00 -32.94
C GLU A 153 44.28 -1.03 -31.90
N GLY A 154 44.82 0.20 -31.79
CA GLY A 154 44.21 1.29 -31.04
C GLY A 154 42.79 1.64 -31.54
N ARG A 155 42.58 1.69 -32.86
CA ARG A 155 41.23 1.91 -33.44
C ARG A 155 40.29 0.73 -33.21
N ARG A 156 40.78 -0.52 -33.23
CA ARG A 156 40.00 -1.71 -32.86
C ARG A 156 39.62 -1.73 -31.38
N ALA A 157 40.49 -1.27 -30.49
CA ALA A 157 40.17 -1.09 -29.07
C ALA A 157 39.10 0.00 -28.87
N LEU A 158 39.19 1.11 -29.61
CA LEU A 158 38.17 2.17 -29.59
C LEU A 158 36.80 1.66 -30.05
N ILE A 159 36.73 0.91 -31.17
CA ILE A 159 35.48 0.29 -31.65
C ILE A 159 34.90 -0.67 -30.60
N ARG A 160 35.72 -1.52 -29.97
CA ARG A 160 35.29 -2.40 -28.87
C ARG A 160 34.73 -1.63 -27.67
N ASN A 161 35.34 -0.51 -27.29
CA ASN A 161 34.85 0.35 -26.21
C ASN A 161 33.50 1.00 -26.58
N MET A 162 33.39 1.59 -27.77
CA MET A 162 32.14 2.17 -28.30
C MET A 162 31.00 1.13 -28.33
N TRP A 163 31.27 -0.09 -28.79
CA TRP A 163 30.31 -1.20 -28.76
C TRP A 163 29.89 -1.57 -27.32
N THR A 164 30.83 -1.54 -26.38
CA THR A 164 30.60 -1.87 -24.96
C THR A 164 29.79 -0.80 -24.22
N GLU A 165 29.92 0.47 -24.60
CA GLU A 165 29.10 1.56 -24.07
C GLU A 165 27.71 1.57 -24.72
N ARG A 166 27.64 1.48 -26.06
CA ARG A 166 26.37 1.58 -26.82
C ARG A 166 25.38 0.47 -26.45
N ILE A 167 25.85 -0.75 -26.18
CA ILE A 167 24.96 -1.85 -25.74
C ILE A 167 24.44 -1.67 -24.30
N GLN A 168 25.09 -0.86 -23.47
CA GLN A 168 24.61 -0.55 -22.12
C GLN A 168 23.49 0.50 -22.12
N GLY A 169 23.52 1.44 -23.08
CA GLY A 169 22.42 2.38 -23.35
C GLY A 169 21.21 1.71 -24.03
N ALA A 170 21.42 0.61 -24.75
CA ALA A 170 20.33 -0.14 -25.38
C ALA A 170 19.38 -0.79 -24.36
N LYS A 171 18.07 -0.71 -24.64
CA LYS A 171 16.99 -1.31 -23.85
C LYS A 171 17.31 -2.78 -23.56
N ARG A 172 17.29 -3.16 -22.27
CA ARG A 172 17.74 -4.47 -21.75
C ARG A 172 16.77 -5.62 -22.06
N ASN A 173 16.36 -5.76 -23.31
CA ASN A 173 15.62 -6.88 -23.87
C ASN A 173 16.62 -7.88 -24.48
N VAL A 174 16.37 -9.17 -24.25
CA VAL A 174 17.11 -10.29 -24.85
C VAL A 174 17.18 -10.19 -26.38
N GLU A 175 16.05 -9.88 -27.03
CA GLU A 175 15.97 -9.87 -28.50
C GLU A 175 16.78 -8.72 -29.12
N VAL A 176 16.83 -7.57 -28.45
CA VAL A 176 17.65 -6.41 -28.84
C VAL A 176 19.14 -6.72 -28.70
N TRP A 177 19.54 -7.24 -27.53
CA TRP A 177 20.93 -7.61 -27.28
C TRP A 177 21.40 -8.72 -28.22
N GLN A 178 20.57 -9.72 -28.50
CA GLN A 178 20.87 -10.79 -29.46
C GLN A 178 21.05 -10.24 -30.89
N ALA A 179 20.21 -9.29 -31.31
CA ALA A 179 20.29 -8.70 -32.63
C ALA A 179 21.59 -7.90 -32.86
N LEU A 180 22.08 -7.19 -31.84
CA LEU A 180 23.35 -6.46 -31.87
C LEU A 180 24.55 -7.42 -31.80
N LEU A 181 24.53 -8.36 -30.84
CA LEU A 181 25.61 -9.33 -30.65
C LEU A 181 25.82 -10.24 -31.87
N ALA A 182 24.77 -10.55 -32.64
CA ALA A 182 24.87 -11.31 -33.88
C ALA A 182 25.69 -10.57 -34.98
N VAL A 183 25.64 -9.23 -35.02
CA VAL A 183 26.45 -8.42 -35.94
C VAL A 183 27.92 -8.42 -35.49
N ARG A 184 28.18 -8.21 -34.20
CA ARG A 184 29.55 -8.22 -33.63
C ARG A 184 30.23 -9.58 -33.77
N ALA A 185 29.45 -10.67 -33.66
CA ALA A 185 29.90 -12.05 -33.87
C ALA A 185 30.40 -12.37 -35.29
N LEU A 186 30.25 -11.46 -36.26
CA LEU A 186 30.87 -11.58 -37.59
C LEU A 186 32.40 -11.41 -37.54
N VAL A 187 32.93 -10.75 -36.51
CA VAL A 187 34.38 -10.42 -36.40
C VAL A 187 34.98 -10.69 -35.02
N LEU A 188 34.20 -10.60 -33.93
CA LEU A 188 34.64 -10.96 -32.58
C LEU A 188 33.96 -12.25 -32.10
N PRO A 189 34.68 -13.37 -31.90
CA PRO A 189 34.10 -14.57 -31.32
C PRO A 189 33.70 -14.33 -29.85
N PRO A 190 32.68 -15.04 -29.31
CA PRO A 190 32.23 -14.85 -27.92
C PRO A 190 33.33 -15.05 -26.86
N THR A 191 34.38 -15.80 -27.21
CA THR A 191 35.57 -16.06 -26.38
C THR A 191 36.47 -14.84 -26.18
N GLU A 192 36.34 -13.79 -27.00
CA GLU A 192 37.09 -12.53 -26.86
C GLU A 192 36.28 -11.43 -26.16
N ASP A 193 34.94 -11.46 -26.24
CA ASP A 193 34.02 -10.53 -25.56
C ASP A 193 33.26 -11.22 -24.41
N ILE A 194 34.01 -11.89 -23.54
CA ILE A 194 33.43 -12.70 -22.44
C ILE A 194 32.50 -11.86 -21.55
N GLU A 195 32.83 -10.59 -21.27
CA GLU A 195 32.02 -9.77 -20.37
C GLU A 195 30.62 -9.46 -20.96
N THR A 196 30.52 -9.08 -22.24
CA THR A 196 29.22 -8.74 -22.84
C THR A 196 28.36 -9.98 -23.05
N TRP A 197 28.96 -11.11 -23.43
CA TRP A 197 28.23 -12.38 -23.53
C TRP A 197 27.83 -12.93 -22.15
N LEU A 198 28.56 -12.67 -21.07
CA LEU A 198 28.13 -12.95 -19.70
C LEU A 198 27.00 -12.03 -19.22
N LYS A 199 27.02 -10.74 -19.58
CA LYS A 199 25.89 -9.82 -19.37
C LYS A 199 24.64 -10.33 -20.09
N PHE A 200 24.78 -10.79 -21.33
CA PHE A 200 23.70 -11.41 -22.12
C PHE A 200 23.18 -12.71 -21.50
N ALA A 201 24.04 -13.65 -21.12
CA ALA A 201 23.63 -14.90 -20.46
C ALA A 201 22.86 -14.63 -19.15
N SER A 202 23.30 -13.65 -18.36
CA SER A 202 22.58 -13.19 -17.16
C SER A 202 21.22 -12.57 -17.51
N LEU A 203 21.13 -11.81 -18.60
CA LEU A 203 19.89 -11.21 -19.10
C LEU A 203 18.88 -12.27 -19.57
N CYS A 204 19.33 -13.29 -20.30
CA CYS A 204 18.50 -14.44 -20.71
C CYS A 204 17.95 -15.18 -19.49
N ARG A 205 18.81 -15.47 -18.51
CA ARG A 205 18.44 -16.15 -17.25
C ARG A 205 17.43 -15.34 -16.42
N GLN A 206 17.60 -14.02 -16.33
CA GLN A 206 16.66 -13.13 -15.62
C GLN A 206 15.26 -13.07 -16.28
N ASN A 207 15.18 -13.23 -17.60
CA ASN A 207 13.94 -13.26 -18.36
C ASN A 207 13.35 -14.68 -18.53
N GLY A 208 13.89 -15.69 -17.85
CA GLY A 208 13.41 -17.08 -17.97
C GLY A 208 13.74 -17.75 -19.31
N ARG A 209 14.57 -17.14 -20.17
CA ARG A 209 15.11 -17.76 -21.40
C ARG A 209 16.25 -18.73 -21.05
N ILE A 210 15.96 -19.74 -20.24
CA ILE A 210 16.94 -20.64 -19.60
C ILE A 210 17.79 -21.41 -20.63
N SER A 211 17.19 -21.89 -21.73
CA SER A 211 17.90 -22.59 -22.82
C SER A 211 18.93 -21.70 -23.52
N GLN A 212 18.60 -20.42 -23.76
CA GLN A 212 19.50 -19.45 -24.38
C GLN A 212 20.67 -19.12 -23.44
N ALA A 213 20.42 -19.04 -22.13
CA ALA A 213 21.47 -18.89 -21.12
C ALA A 213 22.42 -20.11 -21.12
N ARG A 214 21.88 -21.34 -21.13
CA ARG A 214 22.68 -22.59 -21.25
C ARG A 214 23.57 -22.56 -22.49
N SER A 215 22.99 -22.33 -23.66
CA SER A 215 23.71 -22.30 -24.95
C SER A 215 24.82 -21.23 -24.97
N THR A 216 24.55 -20.03 -24.44
CA THR A 216 25.54 -18.95 -24.35
C THR A 216 26.71 -19.34 -23.43
N LEU A 217 26.40 -19.92 -22.25
CA LEU A 217 27.43 -20.29 -21.27
C LEU A 217 28.31 -21.45 -21.75
N ILE A 218 27.73 -22.43 -22.47
CA ILE A 218 28.50 -23.52 -23.11
C ILE A 218 29.39 -22.97 -24.22
N LYS A 219 28.91 -22.04 -25.06
CA LYS A 219 29.74 -21.35 -26.07
C LYS A 219 30.91 -20.56 -25.45
N LEU A 220 30.79 -20.10 -24.20
CA LEU A 220 31.87 -19.44 -23.44
C LEU A 220 32.81 -20.42 -22.72
N LEU A 221 32.34 -21.60 -22.33
CA LEU A 221 33.16 -22.67 -21.73
C LEU A 221 33.89 -23.52 -22.78
N GLN A 222 33.42 -23.53 -24.03
CA GLN A 222 33.86 -24.39 -25.15
C GLN A 222 33.57 -25.90 -24.99
N TYR A 223 33.04 -26.34 -23.85
CA TYR A 223 32.53 -27.70 -23.62
C TYR A 223 31.22 -27.67 -22.82
N ASP A 224 30.48 -28.78 -22.80
CA ASP A 224 29.24 -28.94 -22.02
C ASP A 224 29.51 -29.71 -20.71
N PRO A 225 29.37 -29.08 -19.53
CA PRO A 225 29.60 -29.75 -18.25
C PRO A 225 28.55 -30.81 -17.88
N GLU A 226 27.35 -30.80 -18.47
CA GLU A 226 26.31 -31.82 -18.22
C GLU A 226 26.55 -33.11 -19.02
N THR A 227 27.43 -33.10 -20.04
CA THR A 227 27.78 -34.29 -20.85
C THR A 227 29.23 -34.74 -20.68
N SER A 228 30.00 -34.08 -19.81
CA SER A 228 31.40 -34.42 -19.54
C SER A 228 31.47 -35.49 -18.43
N PRO A 229 32.34 -36.51 -18.52
CA PRO A 229 32.45 -37.53 -17.48
C PRO A 229 32.93 -36.91 -16.15
N GLU A 230 32.36 -37.37 -15.03
CA GLU A 230 32.41 -36.71 -13.71
C GLU A 230 33.81 -36.40 -13.17
N ASN A 231 34.82 -37.15 -13.63
CA ASN A 231 36.23 -37.02 -13.28
C ASN A 231 36.95 -35.85 -13.97
N VAL A 232 36.35 -35.22 -14.98
CA VAL A 232 36.92 -34.04 -15.66
C VAL A 232 36.72 -32.81 -14.77
N ARG A 233 37.82 -32.15 -14.38
CA ARG A 233 37.75 -30.87 -13.67
C ARG A 233 37.07 -29.83 -14.56
N TYR A 234 36.16 -29.07 -13.96
CA TYR A 234 35.63 -27.86 -14.59
C TYR A 234 36.80 -26.91 -14.85
N HIS A 235 36.90 -26.37 -16.06
CA HIS A 235 38.04 -25.55 -16.47
C HIS A 235 37.58 -24.38 -17.35
N GLY A 236 38.43 -23.37 -17.50
CA GLY A 236 38.12 -22.13 -18.21
C GLY A 236 37.96 -20.92 -17.29
N PRO A 237 37.45 -19.78 -17.80
CA PRO A 237 37.46 -18.53 -17.06
C PRO A 237 36.56 -18.58 -15.82
N PRO A 238 37.06 -18.26 -14.60
CA PRO A 238 36.31 -18.47 -13.36
C PRO A 238 35.07 -17.56 -13.25
N GLN A 239 35.03 -16.45 -14.00
CA GLN A 239 33.84 -15.62 -14.15
C GLN A 239 32.70 -16.35 -14.89
N VAL A 240 33.04 -17.17 -15.90
CA VAL A 240 32.10 -17.98 -16.68
C VAL A 240 31.63 -19.18 -15.85
N MET A 241 32.55 -19.87 -15.15
CA MET A 241 32.19 -20.95 -14.23
C MET A 241 31.20 -20.48 -13.16
N LEU A 242 31.46 -19.33 -12.52
CA LEU A 242 30.54 -18.71 -11.56
C LEU A 242 29.18 -18.31 -12.19
N ALA A 243 29.11 -18.05 -13.50
CA ALA A 243 27.86 -17.79 -14.20
C ALA A 243 27.10 -19.09 -14.54
N TYR A 244 27.81 -20.17 -14.89
CA TYR A 244 27.26 -21.50 -15.10
C TYR A 244 26.62 -22.07 -13.82
N LEU A 245 27.32 -22.00 -12.68
CA LEU A 245 26.77 -22.42 -11.39
C LEU A 245 25.49 -21.63 -11.03
N LYS A 246 25.43 -20.33 -11.37
CA LYS A 246 24.22 -19.49 -11.18
C LYS A 246 23.08 -19.83 -12.16
N TYR A 247 23.37 -20.48 -13.28
CA TYR A 247 22.39 -21.07 -14.18
C TYR A 247 21.86 -22.39 -13.59
N GLN A 248 22.75 -23.31 -13.19
CA GLN A 248 22.43 -24.61 -12.59
C GLN A 248 21.56 -24.45 -11.33
N TRP A 249 21.94 -23.56 -10.41
CA TRP A 249 21.15 -23.18 -9.23
C TRP A 249 19.73 -22.65 -9.57
N SER A 250 19.59 -21.97 -10.71
CA SER A 250 18.30 -21.41 -11.14
C SER A 250 17.35 -22.40 -11.83
N LEU A 251 17.78 -23.65 -12.05
CA LEU A 251 16.90 -24.72 -12.53
C LEU A 251 15.89 -25.16 -11.45
N GLY A 252 16.17 -24.89 -10.17
CA GLY A 252 15.22 -25.06 -9.06
C GLY A 252 15.21 -26.46 -8.42
N ASP A 253 15.76 -27.46 -9.10
CA ASP A 253 15.99 -28.82 -8.59
C ASP A 253 17.01 -28.81 -7.43
N ASP A 254 16.63 -29.42 -6.29
CA ASP A 254 17.45 -29.46 -5.07
C ASP A 254 18.70 -30.33 -5.18
N LEU A 255 18.70 -31.35 -6.05
CA LEU A 255 19.93 -32.10 -6.38
C LEU A 255 20.91 -31.18 -7.11
N LYS A 256 20.45 -30.47 -8.15
CA LYS A 256 21.28 -29.52 -8.91
C LYS A 256 21.70 -28.30 -8.08
N ARG A 257 20.93 -27.87 -7.07
CA ARG A 257 21.34 -26.84 -6.10
C ARG A 257 22.49 -27.33 -5.20
N LYS A 258 22.39 -28.55 -4.64
CA LYS A 258 23.45 -29.16 -3.82
C LYS A 258 24.73 -29.39 -4.62
N GLU A 259 24.60 -29.87 -5.86
CA GLU A 259 25.72 -30.04 -6.78
C GLU A 259 26.39 -28.70 -7.12
N ALA A 260 25.62 -27.68 -7.52
CA ALA A 260 26.13 -26.34 -7.82
C ALA A 260 26.80 -25.69 -6.59
N PHE A 261 26.32 -25.95 -5.38
CA PHE A 261 26.94 -25.50 -4.14
C PHE A 261 28.29 -26.19 -3.87
N SER A 262 28.37 -27.52 -3.98
CA SER A 262 29.63 -28.27 -3.86
C SER A 262 30.67 -27.81 -4.89
N ARG A 263 30.26 -27.62 -6.15
CA ARG A 263 31.13 -27.06 -7.20
C ARG A 263 31.53 -25.61 -6.91
N LEU A 264 30.69 -24.79 -6.25
CA LEU A 264 31.06 -23.44 -5.81
C LEU A 264 32.08 -23.46 -4.66
N GLN A 265 31.99 -24.41 -3.73
CA GLN A 265 33.01 -24.60 -2.67
C GLN A 265 34.37 -24.99 -3.26
N ASN A 266 34.37 -25.86 -4.29
CA ASN A 266 35.59 -26.20 -5.04
C ASN A 266 36.20 -24.96 -5.72
N LEU A 267 35.39 -24.18 -6.45
CA LEU A 267 35.82 -22.94 -7.10
C LEU A 267 36.40 -21.91 -6.12
N ALA A 268 35.83 -21.79 -4.91
CA ALA A 268 36.37 -20.91 -3.87
C ALA A 268 37.76 -21.36 -3.38
N ARG A 269 37.96 -22.67 -3.17
CA ARG A 269 39.27 -23.23 -2.80
C ARG A 269 40.30 -23.01 -3.90
N GLU A 270 39.95 -23.27 -5.16
CA GLU A 270 40.84 -23.04 -6.32
C GLU A 270 41.26 -21.56 -6.47
N LEU A 271 40.32 -20.62 -6.33
CA LEU A 271 40.59 -19.18 -6.38
C LEU A 271 41.41 -18.66 -5.19
N THR A 272 41.40 -19.37 -4.07
CA THR A 272 42.21 -19.04 -2.88
C THR A 272 43.64 -19.57 -3.02
N ILE A 273 43.80 -20.76 -3.61
CA ILE A 273 45.11 -21.41 -3.82
C ILE A 273 45.93 -20.75 -4.93
N SER A 274 45.27 -20.20 -5.97
CA SER A 274 45.93 -19.63 -7.16
C SER A 274 45.69 -18.11 -7.33
N PRO A 275 46.22 -17.23 -6.43
CA PRO A 275 45.97 -15.80 -6.48
C PRO A 275 46.51 -15.09 -7.72
N ASN A 276 47.54 -15.62 -8.39
CA ASN A 276 48.14 -14.99 -9.58
C ASN A 276 47.17 -14.83 -10.77
N VAL A 277 46.06 -15.60 -10.82
CA VAL A 277 45.02 -15.45 -11.85
C VAL A 277 44.28 -14.10 -11.75
N GLN A 278 44.41 -13.37 -10.64
CA GLN A 278 43.82 -12.03 -10.45
C GLN A 278 44.55 -10.91 -11.21
N SER A 279 45.76 -11.16 -11.73
CA SER A 279 46.64 -10.14 -12.32
C SER A 279 46.44 -9.84 -13.81
N ILE A 280 45.64 -10.65 -14.53
CA ILE A 280 45.44 -10.52 -15.98
C ILE A 280 44.03 -9.98 -16.26
N GLN A 281 43.97 -8.88 -17.02
CA GLN A 281 42.75 -8.11 -17.37
C GLN A 281 42.08 -7.33 -16.22
N SER A 282 42.86 -6.56 -15.48
CA SER A 282 42.41 -5.43 -14.65
C SER A 282 42.07 -4.17 -15.48
N THR A 283 41.24 -4.31 -16.53
CA THR A 283 40.85 -3.20 -17.43
C THR A 283 39.33 -2.91 -17.40
N ALA A 284 38.95 -1.89 -16.62
CA ALA A 284 37.75 -1.05 -16.74
C ALA A 284 36.37 -1.73 -16.92
N SER A 285 35.79 -2.29 -15.85
CA SER A 285 34.41 -2.80 -15.83
C SER A 285 33.35 -1.73 -15.47
N ILE A 286 33.04 -0.86 -16.44
CA ILE A 286 32.10 0.27 -16.26
C ILE A 286 30.65 -0.24 -16.13
N SER A 287 30.19 -0.49 -14.88
CA SER A 287 28.78 -0.68 -14.50
C SER A 287 28.59 -0.69 -12.96
N GLY A 288 29.09 0.33 -12.25
CA GLY A 288 28.77 0.59 -10.82
C GLY A 288 29.20 -0.47 -9.79
N ASN A 289 29.94 -1.52 -10.19
CA ASN A 289 30.46 -2.57 -9.30
C ASN A 289 31.94 -2.88 -9.64
N ALA A 290 32.66 -1.90 -10.20
CA ALA A 290 33.93 -2.11 -10.92
C ALA A 290 35.08 -2.70 -10.07
N ASN A 291 35.06 -2.46 -8.75
CA ASN A 291 36.17 -2.79 -7.84
C ASN A 291 35.85 -3.94 -6.86
N VAL A 292 34.88 -4.83 -7.15
CA VAL A 292 34.54 -5.96 -6.26
C VAL A 292 35.23 -7.25 -6.75
N PRO A 293 36.21 -7.81 -6.00
CA PRO A 293 36.93 -9.01 -6.43
C PRO A 293 36.01 -10.22 -6.68
N LEU A 294 36.42 -11.09 -7.62
CA LEU A 294 35.67 -12.30 -7.92
C LEU A 294 35.50 -13.20 -6.70
N LEU A 295 36.52 -13.28 -5.85
CA LEU A 295 36.52 -14.08 -4.62
C LEU A 295 35.42 -13.59 -3.64
N ALA A 296 35.29 -12.28 -3.40
CA ALA A 296 34.18 -11.71 -2.62
C ALA A 296 32.80 -12.08 -3.21
N ARG A 297 32.67 -12.04 -4.55
CA ARG A 297 31.43 -12.41 -5.27
C ARG A 297 31.11 -13.91 -5.20
N VAL A 298 32.11 -14.76 -4.99
CA VAL A 298 31.98 -16.21 -4.72
C VAL A 298 31.56 -16.45 -3.27
N HIS A 299 32.26 -15.86 -2.30
CA HIS A 299 31.96 -16.02 -0.87
C HIS A 299 30.56 -15.50 -0.49
N LEU A 300 30.12 -14.34 -1.03
CA LEU A 300 28.74 -13.88 -0.86
C LEU A 300 27.72 -14.87 -1.46
N LYS A 301 28.08 -15.58 -2.54
CA LYS A 301 27.21 -16.62 -3.12
C LYS A 301 27.16 -17.86 -2.24
N LEU A 302 28.30 -18.35 -1.73
CA LEU A 302 28.37 -19.48 -0.82
C LEU A 302 27.44 -19.30 0.38
N GLY A 303 27.63 -18.27 1.20
CA GLY A 303 26.81 -18.04 2.41
C GLY A 303 25.32 -17.92 2.07
N SER A 304 24.96 -17.24 0.98
CA SER A 304 23.56 -17.11 0.54
C SER A 304 22.92 -18.42 0.04
N TRP A 305 23.73 -19.34 -0.50
CA TRP A 305 23.25 -20.63 -1.01
C TRP A 305 23.17 -21.65 0.12
N GLN A 306 24.15 -21.67 1.01
CA GLN A 306 24.12 -22.47 2.23
C GLN A 306 22.95 -22.11 3.13
N TRP A 307 22.69 -20.81 3.36
CA TRP A 307 21.50 -20.35 4.09
C TRP A 307 20.18 -20.76 3.40
N THR A 308 20.18 -20.96 2.08
CA THR A 308 19.01 -21.50 1.36
C THR A 308 18.88 -23.03 1.50
N LEU A 309 19.98 -23.75 1.70
CA LEU A 309 20.01 -25.22 1.85
C LEU A 309 19.80 -25.69 3.30
N SER A 310 20.24 -24.90 4.29
CA SER A 310 20.07 -25.13 5.73
C SER A 310 19.10 -24.12 6.37
N PRO A 311 17.78 -24.17 6.06
CA PRO A 311 16.80 -23.27 6.68
C PRO A 311 16.58 -23.55 8.17
N GLY A 312 17.06 -24.68 8.69
CA GLY A 312 16.99 -25.06 10.11
C GLY A 312 18.09 -24.45 10.99
N LEU A 313 19.12 -23.82 10.40
CA LEU A 313 20.23 -23.15 11.11
C LEU A 313 20.86 -24.00 12.23
N ASP A 314 21.44 -25.13 11.85
CA ASP A 314 22.36 -25.91 12.68
C ASP A 314 23.65 -25.14 12.98
N ASP A 315 24.27 -25.38 14.15
CA ASP A 315 25.41 -24.59 14.64
C ASP A 315 26.63 -24.61 13.70
N ASP A 316 26.89 -25.73 13.04
CA ASP A 316 27.96 -25.85 12.04
C ASP A 316 27.65 -24.98 10.81
N SER A 317 26.43 -25.03 10.26
CA SER A 317 26.02 -24.13 9.17
C SER A 317 26.09 -22.65 9.56
N ILE A 318 25.79 -22.30 10.82
CA ILE A 318 25.91 -20.92 11.31
C ILE A 318 27.37 -20.46 11.23
N GLN A 319 28.33 -21.27 11.67
CA GLN A 319 29.75 -20.95 11.56
C GLN A 319 30.24 -20.86 10.11
N GLU A 320 29.86 -21.81 9.26
CA GLU A 320 30.25 -21.79 7.83
C GLU A 320 29.65 -20.58 7.08
N ILE A 321 28.39 -20.23 7.33
CA ILE A 321 27.74 -19.07 6.70
C ILE A 321 28.36 -17.75 7.20
N LEU A 322 28.65 -17.64 8.51
CA LEU A 322 29.36 -16.49 9.07
C LEU A 322 30.77 -16.36 8.49
N SER A 323 31.51 -17.46 8.33
CA SER A 323 32.80 -17.49 7.65
C SER A 323 32.67 -17.06 6.19
N ALA A 324 31.65 -17.54 5.47
CA ALA A 324 31.42 -17.16 4.07
C ALA A 324 31.09 -15.67 3.90
N PHE A 325 30.19 -15.10 4.71
CA PHE A 325 29.93 -13.66 4.67
C PHE A 325 31.09 -12.82 5.24
N GLY A 326 31.83 -13.36 6.20
CA GLY A 326 33.02 -12.74 6.77
C GLY A 326 34.13 -12.52 5.75
N ASN A 327 34.50 -13.58 5.03
CA ASN A 327 35.45 -13.51 3.93
C ASN A 327 34.94 -12.56 2.82
N ALA A 328 33.63 -12.52 2.56
CA ALA A 328 33.05 -11.64 1.55
C ALA A 328 33.20 -10.13 1.86
N THR A 329 33.16 -9.70 3.12
CA THR A 329 33.42 -8.30 3.50
C THR A 329 34.92 -8.01 3.60
N GLN A 330 35.75 -8.94 4.10
CA GLN A 330 37.20 -8.79 4.14
C GLN A 330 37.81 -8.59 2.75
N PHE A 331 37.38 -9.37 1.76
CA PHE A 331 37.82 -9.22 0.36
C PHE A 331 37.20 -8.00 -0.36
N ALA A 332 36.22 -7.31 0.22
CA ALA A 332 35.55 -6.16 -0.39
C ALA A 332 34.98 -5.18 0.65
N PRO A 333 35.82 -4.50 1.46
CA PRO A 333 35.37 -3.75 2.62
C PRO A 333 34.49 -2.53 2.31
N LYS A 334 34.52 -2.03 1.06
CA LYS A 334 33.65 -0.94 0.57
C LYS A 334 32.33 -1.44 -0.07
N TRP A 335 32.06 -2.74 -0.06
CA TRP A 335 30.90 -3.33 -0.74
C TRP A 335 29.70 -3.46 0.20
N ALA A 336 28.83 -2.45 0.22
CA ALA A 336 27.63 -2.39 1.06
C ALA A 336 26.83 -3.70 1.07
N LYS A 337 26.67 -4.35 -0.09
CA LYS A 337 25.91 -5.61 -0.22
C LYS A 337 26.50 -6.80 0.55
N ALA A 338 27.80 -6.83 0.82
CA ALA A 338 28.39 -7.86 1.68
C ALA A 338 28.09 -7.58 3.16
N TRP A 339 28.23 -6.32 3.60
CA TRP A 339 27.89 -5.89 4.95
C TRP A 339 26.40 -6.07 5.28
N HIS A 340 25.51 -5.71 4.35
CA HIS A 340 24.07 -5.98 4.41
C HIS A 340 23.77 -7.48 4.63
N ALA A 341 24.45 -8.36 3.88
CA ALA A 341 24.24 -9.81 4.01
C ALA A 341 24.78 -10.39 5.33
N TRP A 342 25.95 -9.91 5.79
CA TRP A 342 26.47 -10.22 7.14
C TRP A 342 25.44 -9.80 8.20
N ALA A 343 25.00 -8.55 8.17
CA ALA A 343 24.11 -7.97 9.18
C ALA A 343 22.74 -8.68 9.21
N LEU A 344 22.17 -8.98 8.04
CA LEU A 344 20.97 -9.80 7.89
C LEU A 344 21.13 -11.17 8.53
N PHE A 345 22.23 -11.88 8.25
CA PHE A 345 22.42 -13.22 8.80
C PHE A 345 22.58 -13.21 10.32
N ASN A 346 23.33 -12.25 10.86
CA ASN A 346 23.49 -12.10 12.31
C ASN A 346 22.14 -11.75 12.99
N THR A 347 21.30 -10.95 12.33
CA THR A 347 19.92 -10.68 12.79
C THR A 347 19.06 -11.95 12.81
N ALA A 348 19.17 -12.80 11.79
CA ALA A 348 18.44 -14.07 11.72
C ALA A 348 18.93 -15.09 12.77
N VAL A 349 20.25 -15.22 12.96
CA VAL A 349 20.86 -16.08 13.98
C VAL A 349 20.51 -15.62 15.40
N MET A 350 20.45 -14.31 15.66
CA MET A 350 19.93 -13.75 16.91
C MET A 350 18.48 -14.19 17.16
N SER A 351 17.59 -14.07 16.17
CA SER A 351 16.19 -14.53 16.28
C SER A 351 16.04 -16.05 16.47
N HIS A 352 17.05 -16.84 16.08
CA HIS A 352 17.09 -18.28 16.33
C HIS A 352 17.59 -18.59 17.75
N THR A 353 18.77 -18.06 18.11
CA THR A 353 19.46 -18.32 19.39
C THR A 353 18.76 -17.74 20.61
N LEU A 354 17.90 -16.73 20.44
CA LEU A 354 16.96 -16.23 21.46
C LEU A 354 16.04 -17.30 22.05
N ARG A 355 15.87 -18.45 21.38
CA ARG A 355 15.08 -19.60 21.88
C ARG A 355 15.88 -20.56 22.79
N GLY A 356 17.20 -20.36 22.93
CA GLY A 356 18.09 -21.26 23.68
C GLY A 356 18.96 -20.55 24.72
N TYR A 357 19.78 -19.56 24.31
CA TYR A 357 20.84 -19.00 25.16
C TYR A 357 20.99 -17.47 24.99
N PRO A 358 20.38 -16.65 25.89
CA PRO A 358 20.37 -15.19 25.71
C PRO A 358 21.74 -14.51 25.84
N ALA A 359 22.69 -15.12 26.55
CA ALA A 359 24.04 -14.56 26.73
C ALA A 359 24.89 -14.57 25.44
N ILE A 360 24.62 -15.49 24.51
CA ILE A 360 25.33 -15.56 23.22
C ILE A 360 24.71 -14.57 22.22
N ALA A 361 23.40 -14.28 22.36
CA ALA A 361 22.68 -13.39 21.45
C ALA A 361 23.23 -11.95 21.41
N SER A 362 23.81 -11.42 22.50
CA SER A 362 24.39 -10.05 22.49
C SER A 362 25.52 -9.89 21.48
N GLN A 363 26.36 -10.92 21.30
CA GLN A 363 27.48 -10.92 20.38
C GLN A 363 27.00 -10.85 18.91
N PHE A 364 25.89 -11.54 18.60
CA PHE A 364 25.23 -11.43 17.29
C PHE A 364 24.53 -10.07 17.11
N VAL A 365 23.95 -9.47 18.15
CA VAL A 365 23.41 -8.10 18.08
C VAL A 365 24.52 -7.10 17.75
N VAL A 366 25.63 -7.11 18.47
CA VAL A 366 26.79 -6.22 18.22
C VAL A 366 27.31 -6.41 16.79
N SER A 367 27.42 -7.66 16.34
CA SER A 367 27.88 -8.00 14.99
C SER A 367 26.90 -7.53 13.89
N ALA A 368 25.59 -7.64 14.13
CA ALA A 368 24.57 -7.11 13.22
C ALA A 368 24.59 -5.58 13.17
N VAL A 369 24.66 -4.90 14.32
CA VAL A 369 24.73 -3.45 14.46
C VAL A 369 25.93 -2.87 13.69
N ASN A 370 27.13 -3.41 13.91
CA ASN A 370 28.34 -3.01 13.19
C ASN A 370 28.21 -3.25 11.67
N GLY A 371 27.62 -4.39 11.26
CA GLY A 371 27.36 -4.70 9.86
C GLY A 371 26.40 -3.71 9.19
N TYR A 372 25.32 -3.30 9.86
CA TYR A 372 24.41 -2.29 9.33
C TYR A 372 25.08 -0.91 9.22
N PHE A 373 25.84 -0.46 10.23
CA PHE A 373 26.59 0.80 10.14
C PHE A 373 27.55 0.82 8.94
N HIS A 374 28.32 -0.25 8.72
CA HIS A 374 29.20 -0.37 7.54
C HIS A 374 28.42 -0.45 6.21
N SER A 375 27.28 -1.14 6.18
CA SER A 375 26.39 -1.17 5.00
C SER A 375 25.90 0.23 4.63
N ILE A 376 25.34 0.95 5.60
CA ILE A 376 24.80 2.32 5.46
C ILE A 376 25.90 3.29 5.02
N ALA A 377 27.07 3.26 5.68
CA ALA A 377 28.20 4.12 5.32
C ALA A 377 28.74 3.82 3.91
N CYS A 378 28.74 2.56 3.45
CA CYS A 378 29.12 2.22 2.08
C CYS A 378 28.04 2.61 1.05
N ALA A 379 26.75 2.48 1.40
CA ALA A 379 25.64 2.77 0.49
C ALA A 379 25.48 4.27 0.22
N ALA A 380 25.54 5.11 1.26
CA ALA A 380 25.41 6.55 1.15
C ALA A 380 26.43 7.15 0.16
N ASN A 381 27.69 6.66 0.21
CA ASN A 381 28.78 7.06 -0.69
C ASN A 381 28.65 6.57 -2.15
N ALA A 382 27.68 5.70 -2.45
CA ALA A 382 27.55 5.06 -3.76
C ALA A 382 26.29 5.49 -4.53
N LYS A 383 25.18 5.73 -3.83
CA LYS A 383 23.85 5.95 -4.44
C LYS A 383 22.89 6.86 -3.66
N GLY A 384 23.35 7.52 -2.60
CA GLY A 384 22.50 8.36 -1.74
C GLY A 384 21.72 7.57 -0.67
N VAL A 385 20.87 8.29 0.07
CA VAL A 385 20.28 7.80 1.33
C VAL A 385 19.20 6.73 1.12
N ASP A 386 18.35 6.86 0.10
CA ASP A 386 17.18 5.99 -0.10
C ASP A 386 17.54 4.49 -0.15
N ASP A 387 18.62 4.14 -0.86
CA ASP A 387 19.10 2.76 -1.01
C ASP A 387 19.53 2.12 0.34
N SER A 388 19.77 2.94 1.38
CA SER A 388 20.15 2.51 2.73
C SER A 388 18.99 2.43 3.73
N LEU A 389 17.80 2.95 3.40
CA LEU A 389 16.67 3.10 4.33
C LEU A 389 16.24 1.78 5.00
N GLN A 390 16.35 0.64 4.30
CA GLN A 390 16.07 -0.68 4.88
C GLN A 390 16.99 -1.02 6.06
N ASP A 391 18.28 -0.69 5.93
CA ASP A 391 19.31 -1.04 6.91
C ASP A 391 19.27 -0.06 8.08
N ILE A 392 18.93 1.21 7.85
CA ILE A 392 18.64 2.18 8.91
C ILE A 392 17.46 1.69 9.76
N LEU A 393 16.33 1.30 9.14
CA LEU A 393 15.15 0.84 9.87
C LEU A 393 15.43 -0.42 10.71
N ARG A 394 16.15 -1.41 10.15
CA ARG A 394 16.57 -2.61 10.90
C ARG A 394 17.53 -2.28 12.05
N LEU A 395 18.46 -1.33 11.84
CA LEU A 395 19.34 -0.81 12.89
C LEU A 395 18.56 -0.09 14.00
N LEU A 396 17.50 0.66 13.68
CA LEU A 396 16.61 1.27 14.68
C LEU A 396 15.89 0.21 15.51
N THR A 397 15.33 -0.84 14.91
CA THR A 397 14.70 -1.95 15.65
C THR A 397 15.70 -2.64 16.60
N LEU A 398 16.93 -2.91 16.15
CA LEU A 398 17.98 -3.45 17.03
C LEU A 398 18.38 -2.48 18.16
N TRP A 399 18.51 -1.19 17.87
CA TRP A 399 18.84 -0.16 18.86
C TRP A 399 17.75 -0.04 19.94
N PHE A 400 16.48 0.08 19.56
CA PHE A 400 15.40 0.27 20.53
C PHE A 400 15.10 -1.00 21.34
N ASN A 401 15.34 -2.19 20.80
CA ASN A 401 15.09 -3.45 21.50
C ASN A 401 16.29 -3.94 22.35
N HIS A 402 17.53 -3.66 21.94
CA HIS A 402 18.74 -4.22 22.57
C HIS A 402 19.81 -3.19 22.97
N GLY A 403 19.64 -1.90 22.65
CA GLY A 403 20.58 -0.83 23.01
C GLY A 403 20.71 -0.52 24.51
N ALA A 404 19.96 -1.22 25.35
CA ALA A 404 20.13 -1.25 26.81
C ALA A 404 21.41 -1.97 27.25
N THR A 405 21.92 -2.91 26.44
CA THR A 405 23.11 -3.70 26.75
C THR A 405 24.37 -2.87 26.49
N ALA A 406 25.28 -2.77 27.47
CA ALA A 406 26.47 -1.90 27.40
C ALA A 406 27.36 -2.15 26.17
N GLU A 407 27.51 -3.42 25.74
CA GLU A 407 28.24 -3.78 24.51
C GLU A 407 27.61 -3.16 23.25
N VAL A 408 26.27 -3.22 23.18
CA VAL A 408 25.46 -2.68 22.08
C VAL A 408 25.45 -1.15 22.13
N GLN A 409 25.32 -0.55 23.31
CA GLN A 409 25.41 0.90 23.52
C GLN A 409 26.74 1.45 23.00
N LYS A 410 27.86 0.78 23.32
CA LYS A 410 29.20 1.15 22.85
C LYS A 410 29.34 0.99 21.32
N ALA A 411 28.81 -0.08 20.74
CA ALA A 411 28.80 -0.28 19.30
C ALA A 411 27.99 0.82 18.58
N LEU A 412 26.83 1.22 19.14
CA LEU A 412 26.00 2.31 18.63
C LEU A 412 26.74 3.66 18.68
N GLN A 413 27.38 4.00 19.80
CA GLN A 413 28.18 5.24 19.93
C GLN A 413 29.28 5.33 18.86
N ILE A 414 30.01 4.24 18.63
CA ILE A 414 31.06 4.18 17.59
C ILE A 414 30.45 4.27 16.19
N GLY A 415 29.35 3.56 15.93
CA GLY A 415 28.69 3.54 14.63
C GLY A 415 28.04 4.87 14.22
N PHE A 416 27.46 5.61 15.18
CA PHE A 416 26.93 6.96 14.93
C PHE A 416 28.01 7.92 14.43
N ALA A 417 29.28 7.73 14.78
CA ALA A 417 30.39 8.53 14.26
C ALA A 417 30.75 8.19 12.80
N GLN A 418 30.47 6.96 12.34
CA GLN A 418 30.85 6.47 11.00
C GLN A 418 29.84 6.86 9.89
N VAL A 419 28.58 7.11 10.24
CA VAL A 419 27.51 7.43 9.28
C VAL A 419 27.32 8.95 9.14
N ASN A 420 27.17 9.43 7.91
CA ASN A 420 26.89 10.83 7.60
C ASN A 420 25.59 11.29 8.30
N ILE A 421 25.61 12.51 8.86
CA ILE A 421 24.48 13.09 9.58
C ILE A 421 23.23 13.25 8.70
N ASN A 422 23.40 13.51 7.39
CA ASN A 422 22.33 13.57 6.38
C ASN A 422 21.45 12.31 6.38
N THR A 423 22.04 11.15 6.63
CA THR A 423 21.38 9.84 6.53
C THR A 423 20.25 9.66 7.55
N TRP A 424 20.36 10.32 8.71
CA TRP A 424 19.36 10.21 9.78
C TRP A 424 18.10 11.06 9.54
N LEU A 425 18.16 12.03 8.62
CA LEU A 425 17.03 12.91 8.29
C LEU A 425 15.81 12.11 7.79
N ALA A 426 16.04 11.04 7.03
CA ALA A 426 14.99 10.15 6.51
C ALA A 426 14.22 9.38 7.61
N VAL A 427 14.77 9.28 8.82
CA VAL A 427 14.18 8.55 9.96
C VAL A 427 14.01 9.41 11.22
N LEU A 428 14.08 10.75 11.10
CA LEU A 428 13.91 11.67 12.22
C LEU A 428 12.60 11.42 13.02
N PRO A 429 11.42 11.26 12.38
CA PRO A 429 10.18 10.96 13.09
C PRO A 429 10.19 9.61 13.85
N GLN A 430 10.93 8.61 13.38
CA GLN A 430 11.09 7.30 14.05
C GLN A 430 11.89 7.47 15.35
N ILE A 431 12.97 8.25 15.30
CA ILE A 431 13.81 8.57 16.47
C ILE A 431 13.00 9.42 17.47
N ILE A 432 12.29 10.44 16.98
CA ILE A 432 11.48 11.35 17.81
C ILE A 432 10.28 10.63 18.43
N ALA A 433 9.71 9.58 17.81
CA ALA A 433 8.69 8.75 18.46
C ALA A 433 9.22 8.18 19.80
N ARG A 434 10.46 7.69 19.83
CA ARG A 434 11.10 7.04 21.00
C ARG A 434 11.83 7.99 21.97
N ILE A 435 11.79 9.31 21.77
CA ILE A 435 12.53 10.32 22.58
C ILE A 435 12.32 10.22 24.11
N HIS A 436 11.20 9.63 24.53
CA HIS A 436 10.78 9.48 25.92
C HIS A 436 10.98 8.05 26.47
N SER A 437 11.88 7.26 25.85
CA SER A 437 12.16 5.88 26.25
C SER A 437 12.45 5.75 27.74
N ASN A 438 11.84 4.76 28.39
CA ASN A 438 12.04 4.45 29.81
C ASN A 438 13.50 4.09 30.12
N ASN A 439 14.21 3.46 29.17
CA ASN A 439 15.62 3.10 29.33
C ASN A 439 16.54 4.32 29.18
N HIS A 440 17.31 4.63 30.22
CA HIS A 440 18.21 5.78 30.26
C HIS A 440 19.27 5.77 29.14
N ALA A 441 19.96 4.64 28.95
CA ALA A 441 21.04 4.51 27.96
C ALA A 441 20.51 4.74 26.54
N VAL A 442 19.33 4.20 26.20
CA VAL A 442 18.70 4.43 24.90
C VAL A 442 18.26 5.90 24.74
N ARG A 443 17.67 6.50 25.78
CA ARG A 443 17.21 7.90 25.77
C ARG A 443 18.37 8.88 25.59
N GLU A 444 19.47 8.67 26.29
CA GLU A 444 20.70 9.47 26.20
C GLU A 444 21.31 9.44 24.79
N LEU A 445 21.36 8.26 24.16
CA LEU A 445 21.79 8.12 22.76
C LEU A 445 20.85 8.86 21.80
N ILE A 446 19.53 8.81 22.02
CA ILE A 446 18.56 9.54 21.20
C ILE A 446 18.78 11.06 21.31
N GLN A 447 18.89 11.59 22.52
CA GLN A 447 19.09 13.02 22.75
C GLN A 447 20.42 13.49 22.17
N SER A 448 21.50 12.73 22.36
CA SER A 448 22.82 13.03 21.79
C SER A 448 22.80 13.07 20.25
N LEU A 449 22.15 12.09 19.60
CA LEU A 449 22.00 12.07 18.15
C LEU A 449 21.13 13.24 17.65
N LEU A 450 20.00 13.54 18.31
CA LEU A 450 19.12 14.64 17.90
C LEU A 450 19.79 16.01 18.07
N VAL A 451 20.58 16.24 19.13
CA VAL A 451 21.36 17.48 19.28
C VAL A 451 22.40 17.61 18.16
N ARG A 452 23.11 16.54 17.82
CA ARG A 452 24.07 16.54 16.70
C ARG A 452 23.39 16.79 15.35
N ILE A 453 22.19 16.26 15.11
CA ILE A 453 21.38 16.59 13.93
C ILE A 453 20.96 18.06 13.97
N GLY A 454 20.55 18.59 15.11
CA GLY A 454 20.12 19.98 15.28
C GLY A 454 21.23 21.03 15.11
N GLN A 455 22.49 20.65 15.33
CA GLN A 455 23.66 21.49 15.04
C GLN A 455 23.92 21.61 13.52
N SER A 456 23.74 20.52 12.76
CA SER A 456 24.00 20.50 11.30
C SER A 456 22.78 20.85 10.44
N HIS A 457 21.57 20.47 10.88
CA HIS A 457 20.31 20.57 10.12
C HIS A 457 19.13 21.01 11.02
N PRO A 458 19.21 22.17 11.72
CA PRO A 458 18.16 22.61 12.64
C PRO A 458 16.78 22.70 11.96
N GLN A 459 16.72 23.21 10.72
CA GLN A 459 15.51 23.33 9.90
C GLN A 459 14.69 22.03 9.83
N ALA A 460 15.35 20.88 9.60
CA ALA A 460 14.70 19.58 9.49
C ALA A 460 14.16 19.04 10.83
N LEU A 461 14.68 19.57 11.95
CA LEU A 461 14.41 19.08 13.29
C LEU A 461 13.32 19.91 14.02
N MET A 462 13.14 21.19 13.65
CA MET A 462 12.27 22.11 14.41
C MET A 462 10.80 21.67 14.44
N TYR A 463 10.13 21.51 13.29
CA TYR A 463 8.70 21.15 13.28
C TYR A 463 8.41 19.84 14.06
N PRO A 464 9.16 18.73 13.84
CA PRO A 464 8.97 17.51 14.62
C PRO A 464 9.21 17.66 16.15
N LEU A 465 10.20 18.44 16.58
CA LEU A 465 10.43 18.69 18.02
C LEU A 465 9.37 19.61 18.64
N LEU A 466 8.91 20.64 17.94
CA LEU A 466 7.89 21.56 18.45
C LEU A 466 6.54 20.86 18.65
N VAL A 467 6.20 19.88 17.80
CA VAL A 467 5.06 18.98 18.02
C VAL A 467 5.27 18.10 19.26
N ALA A 468 6.49 17.61 19.50
CA ALA A 468 6.81 16.83 20.70
C ALA A 468 6.79 17.66 22.00
N CYS A 469 7.17 18.93 21.97
CA CYS A 469 7.04 19.87 23.10
C CYS A 469 5.56 20.22 23.41
N LYS A 470 4.68 20.10 22.42
CA LYS A 470 3.21 20.25 22.55
C LYS A 470 2.48 18.94 22.88
N SER A 471 3.21 17.93 23.37
CA SER A 471 2.69 16.63 23.81
C SER A 471 1.93 16.71 25.14
N ILE A 472 0.87 15.91 25.27
CA ILE A 472 0.14 15.65 26.53
C ILE A 472 1.01 14.89 27.55
N SER A 473 1.88 13.98 27.09
CA SER A 473 2.80 13.25 27.97
C SER A 473 3.93 14.16 28.48
N ASN A 474 3.99 14.36 29.81
CA ASN A 474 4.97 15.21 30.48
C ASN A 474 6.42 14.74 30.28
N LEU A 475 6.68 13.41 30.33
CA LEU A 475 8.02 12.86 30.07
C LEU A 475 8.50 13.17 28.64
N ARG A 476 7.59 13.08 27.66
CA ARG A 476 7.89 13.42 26.26
C ARG A 476 8.12 14.92 26.08
N LYS A 477 7.31 15.76 26.70
CA LYS A 477 7.45 17.22 26.69
C LYS A 477 8.78 17.65 27.27
N ALA A 478 9.18 17.13 28.44
CA ALA A 478 10.46 17.43 29.08
C ALA A 478 11.66 16.99 28.22
N ALA A 479 11.67 15.74 27.74
CA ALA A 479 12.76 15.21 26.93
C ALA A 479 12.92 15.91 25.56
N ALA A 480 11.81 16.40 24.98
CA ALA A 480 11.83 17.21 23.76
C ALA A 480 12.33 18.64 24.02
N GLN A 481 11.86 19.28 25.10
CA GLN A 481 12.29 20.64 25.47
C GLN A 481 13.79 20.68 25.74
N GLU A 482 14.34 19.69 26.44
CA GLU A 482 15.78 19.58 26.71
C GLU A 482 16.64 19.54 25.43
N VAL A 483 16.12 18.94 24.34
CA VAL A 483 16.79 18.94 23.03
C VAL A 483 16.62 20.30 22.33
N VAL A 484 15.43 20.90 22.38
CA VAL A 484 15.19 22.25 21.82
C VAL A 484 16.10 23.29 22.48
N ASP A 485 16.22 23.28 23.81
CA ASP A 485 17.07 24.22 24.55
C ASP A 485 18.56 24.06 24.20
N LYS A 486 19.04 22.82 24.01
CA LYS A 486 20.39 22.54 23.53
C LYS A 486 20.63 22.99 22.09
N VAL A 487 19.63 22.91 21.20
CA VAL A 487 19.73 23.42 19.83
C VAL A 487 19.63 24.95 19.79
N ARG A 488 18.87 25.57 20.69
CA ARG A 488 18.73 27.04 20.84
C ARG A 488 20.05 27.73 21.18
N GLN A 489 20.98 27.03 21.84
CA GLN A 489 22.35 27.52 22.10
C GLN A 489 23.19 27.71 20.82
N HIS A 490 22.84 27.03 19.72
CA HIS A 490 23.52 27.13 18.43
C HIS A 490 22.72 27.93 17.40
N SER A 491 21.40 27.72 17.36
CA SER A 491 20.50 28.17 16.28
C SER A 491 19.32 28.99 16.80
N GLY A 492 19.56 29.83 17.82
CA GLY A 492 18.50 30.48 18.62
C GLY A 492 17.45 31.25 17.82
N VAL A 493 17.86 32.08 16.85
CA VAL A 493 16.95 32.88 16.02
C VAL A 493 15.96 31.99 15.26
N LEU A 494 16.45 30.88 14.67
CA LEU A 494 15.63 29.93 13.95
C LEU A 494 14.68 29.14 14.86
N VAL A 495 15.11 28.79 16.08
CA VAL A 495 14.24 28.16 17.08
C VAL A 495 13.07 29.10 17.43
N ASP A 496 13.36 30.37 17.65
CA ASP A 496 12.37 31.37 18.08
C ASP A 496 11.40 31.72 16.94
N GLN A 497 11.90 31.87 15.69
CA GLN A 497 11.05 31.99 14.50
C GLN A 497 10.15 30.78 14.30
N ALA A 498 10.68 29.55 14.43
CA ALA A 498 9.91 28.33 14.30
C ALA A 498 8.84 28.17 15.40
N GLN A 499 9.15 28.57 16.64
CA GLN A 499 8.18 28.61 17.73
C GLN A 499 7.03 29.59 17.46
N LEU A 500 7.34 30.81 17.00
CA LEU A 500 6.34 31.82 16.64
C LEU A 500 5.43 31.33 15.49
N VAL A 501 6.01 30.89 14.37
CA VAL A 501 5.25 30.39 13.21
C VAL A 501 4.42 29.16 13.60
N SER A 502 4.96 28.24 14.40
CA SER A 502 4.22 27.08 14.91
C SER A 502 3.11 27.44 15.90
N LYS A 503 3.17 28.59 16.59
CA LYS A 503 2.09 29.11 17.45
C LYS A 503 0.98 29.73 16.61
N GLU A 504 1.31 30.67 15.73
CA GLU A 504 0.32 31.43 14.97
C GLU A 504 -0.41 30.59 13.90
N LEU A 505 0.26 29.62 13.29
CA LEU A 505 -0.41 28.69 12.38
C LEU A 505 -1.45 27.81 13.09
N ILE A 506 -1.28 27.46 14.37
CA ILE A 506 -2.31 26.75 15.14
C ILE A 506 -3.50 27.67 15.42
N ARG A 507 -3.22 28.92 15.82
CA ARG A 507 -4.21 29.99 16.09
C ARG A 507 -5.07 30.33 14.88
N VAL A 508 -4.55 30.13 13.67
CA VAL A 508 -5.30 30.25 12.39
C VAL A 508 -5.95 28.94 11.95
N ALA A 509 -5.37 27.77 12.28
CA ALA A 509 -5.97 26.47 11.96
C ALA A 509 -7.32 26.27 12.66
N ILE A 510 -7.44 26.80 13.89
CA ILE A 510 -8.60 26.66 14.76
C ILE A 510 -8.89 28.02 15.41
N LEU A 511 -9.94 28.71 14.94
CA LEU A 511 -10.31 30.03 15.46
C LEU A 511 -11.17 29.88 16.73
N TRP A 512 -11.12 30.84 17.66
CA TRP A 512 -11.85 30.77 18.94
C TRP A 512 -13.34 30.44 18.79
N HIS A 513 -14.06 31.10 17.88
CA HIS A 513 -15.48 30.79 17.63
C HIS A 513 -15.75 29.35 17.11
N GLU A 514 -14.74 28.64 16.58
CA GLU A 514 -14.87 27.23 16.16
C GLU A 514 -14.59 26.29 17.34
N LEU A 515 -13.59 26.60 18.18
CA LEU A 515 -13.38 25.96 19.49
C LEU A 515 -14.64 26.05 20.36
N TRP A 516 -15.24 27.25 20.43
CA TRP A 516 -16.49 27.49 21.14
C TRP A 516 -17.67 26.77 20.49
N HIS A 517 -17.79 26.75 19.16
CA HIS A 517 -18.90 26.05 18.50
C HIS A 517 -18.81 24.51 18.65
N GLU A 518 -17.64 23.91 18.45
CA GLU A 518 -17.43 22.46 18.67
C GLU A 518 -17.54 22.11 20.16
N GLY A 519 -16.99 22.94 21.05
CA GLY A 519 -17.08 22.78 22.49
C GLY A 519 -18.53 22.83 22.98
N LEU A 520 -19.33 23.79 22.49
CA LEU A 520 -20.76 23.89 22.78
C LEU A 520 -21.56 22.76 22.10
N GLU A 521 -21.20 22.29 20.90
CA GLU A 521 -21.85 21.13 20.26
C GLU A 521 -21.65 19.87 21.10
N GLU A 522 -20.41 19.53 21.48
CA GLU A 522 -20.10 18.36 22.33
C GLU A 522 -20.66 18.51 23.75
N ALA A 523 -20.58 19.71 24.35
CA ALA A 523 -21.22 19.99 25.65
C ALA A 523 -22.74 19.77 25.57
N SER A 524 -23.40 20.27 24.52
CA SER A 524 -24.83 20.05 24.28
C SER A 524 -25.15 18.56 24.06
N ARG A 525 -24.28 17.82 23.36
CA ARG A 525 -24.43 16.37 23.14
C ARG A 525 -24.35 15.60 24.46
N LEU A 526 -23.40 15.95 25.33
CA LEU A 526 -23.26 15.35 26.66
C LEU A 526 -24.43 15.69 27.58
N TYR A 527 -24.89 16.95 27.56
CA TYR A 527 -25.99 17.42 28.41
C TYR A 527 -27.38 16.91 27.96
N PHE A 528 -27.76 17.12 26.70
CA PHE A 528 -29.07 16.72 26.19
C PHE A 528 -29.15 15.25 25.76
N GLY A 529 -28.04 14.66 25.32
CA GLY A 529 -28.00 13.29 24.78
C GLY A 529 -27.55 12.20 25.75
N GLU A 530 -26.63 12.52 26.68
CA GLU A 530 -26.12 11.57 27.68
C GLU A 530 -26.46 11.95 29.14
N HIS A 531 -27.05 13.14 29.36
CA HIS A 531 -27.31 13.73 30.68
C HIS A 531 -26.07 13.85 31.58
N ASN A 532 -24.88 13.90 30.97
CA ASN A 532 -23.60 13.97 31.66
C ASN A 532 -23.18 15.43 31.89
N ILE A 533 -23.75 16.04 32.94
CA ILE A 533 -23.50 17.44 33.34
C ILE A 533 -22.02 17.64 33.74
N GLU A 534 -21.38 16.66 34.38
CA GLU A 534 -19.96 16.77 34.77
C GLU A 534 -19.04 16.74 33.54
N GLY A 535 -19.30 15.84 32.59
CA GLY A 535 -18.60 15.80 31.31
C GLY A 535 -18.79 17.09 30.50
N MET A 536 -19.99 17.66 30.49
CA MET A 536 -20.27 18.97 29.89
C MET A 536 -19.39 20.08 30.52
N LEU A 537 -19.29 20.15 31.85
CA LEU A 537 -18.43 21.14 32.52
C LEU A 537 -16.94 20.94 32.16
N LYS A 538 -16.44 19.70 32.17
CA LYS A 538 -15.08 19.33 31.71
C LYS A 538 -14.80 19.67 30.23
N VAL A 539 -15.82 19.99 29.44
CA VAL A 539 -15.67 20.47 28.05
C VAL A 539 -15.54 22.00 27.99
N LEU A 540 -16.30 22.73 28.80
CA LEU A 540 -16.41 24.20 28.74
C LEU A 540 -15.40 24.92 29.65
N GLU A 541 -15.06 24.37 30.81
CA GLU A 541 -14.17 24.98 31.81
C GLU A 541 -12.82 25.44 31.21
N PRO A 542 -12.06 24.63 30.42
CA PRO A 542 -10.83 25.08 29.76
C PRO A 542 -11.03 26.15 28.66
N LEU A 543 -12.25 26.27 28.11
CA LEU A 543 -12.56 27.32 27.14
C LEU A 543 -12.83 28.66 27.85
N HIS A 544 -13.46 28.64 29.03
CA HIS A 544 -13.62 29.83 29.87
C HIS A 544 -12.29 30.28 30.48
N GLU A 545 -11.41 29.37 30.90
CA GLU A 545 -10.03 29.70 31.30
C GLU A 545 -9.28 30.42 30.17
N MET A 546 -9.37 29.91 28.92
CA MET A 546 -8.78 30.56 27.74
C MET A 546 -9.37 31.97 27.47
N LEU A 547 -10.67 32.15 27.72
CA LEU A 547 -11.39 33.42 27.54
C LEU A 547 -10.97 34.47 28.58
N GLU A 548 -10.87 34.09 29.85
CA GLU A 548 -10.38 34.95 30.94
C GLU A 548 -8.89 35.29 30.78
N GLU A 549 -8.05 34.29 30.46
CA GLU A 549 -6.63 34.53 30.14
C GLU A 549 -6.45 35.50 28.97
N GLY A 550 -7.35 35.46 27.97
CA GLY A 550 -7.37 36.41 26.87
C GLY A 550 -7.75 37.82 27.31
N ALA A 551 -8.81 37.96 28.10
CA ALA A 551 -9.29 39.25 28.59
C ALA A 551 -8.25 40.01 29.43
N MET A 552 -7.30 39.32 30.05
CA MET A 552 -6.20 39.91 30.82
C MET A 552 -4.89 40.15 30.02
N ARG A 553 -4.85 39.87 28.70
CA ARG A 553 -3.62 39.98 27.88
C ARG A 553 -3.69 41.10 26.84
N ASP A 554 -2.81 42.10 26.98
CA ASP A 554 -2.63 43.20 26.02
C ASP A 554 -2.27 42.73 24.60
N ASN A 555 -1.58 41.59 24.47
CA ASN A 555 -1.19 40.97 23.19
C ASN A 555 -2.24 39.96 22.67
N THR A 556 -3.53 40.23 22.91
CA THR A 556 -4.64 39.53 22.23
C THR A 556 -4.77 39.98 20.78
N THR A 557 -4.98 39.04 19.86
CA THR A 557 -5.27 39.40 18.46
C THR A 557 -6.61 40.10 18.33
N ILE A 558 -6.81 40.85 17.24
CA ILE A 558 -8.08 41.52 16.95
C ILE A 558 -9.26 40.52 16.88
N LYS A 559 -9.04 39.25 16.46
CA LYS A 559 -10.07 38.18 16.55
C LYS A 559 -10.43 37.85 17.98
N GLU A 560 -9.42 37.60 18.82
CA GLU A 560 -9.63 37.17 20.20
C GLU A 560 -10.25 38.31 21.00
N ARG A 561 -9.76 39.54 20.80
CA ARG A 561 -10.31 40.75 21.39
C ARG A 561 -11.74 41.06 20.92
N ALA A 562 -12.04 41.00 19.62
CA ALA A 562 -13.41 41.19 19.13
C ALA A 562 -14.35 40.05 19.58
N PHE A 563 -13.83 38.82 19.77
CA PHE A 563 -14.59 37.73 20.38
C PHE A 563 -14.85 37.99 21.88
N ILE A 564 -13.87 38.54 22.60
CA ILE A 564 -14.04 38.97 23.98
C ILE A 564 -15.05 40.14 24.06
N GLU A 565 -14.89 41.19 23.27
CA GLU A 565 -15.79 42.35 23.26
C GLU A 565 -17.24 41.98 22.86
N ALA A 566 -17.42 41.02 21.94
CA ALA A 566 -18.74 40.57 21.49
C ALA A 566 -19.40 39.47 22.33
N TYR A 567 -18.61 38.65 23.03
CA TYR A 567 -19.12 37.43 23.69
C TYR A 567 -18.58 37.18 25.11
N HIS A 568 -17.59 37.91 25.62
CA HIS A 568 -17.09 37.69 26.99
C HIS A 568 -18.18 37.98 28.03
N HIS A 569 -19.03 38.98 27.80
CA HIS A 569 -20.15 39.22 28.70
C HIS A 569 -21.08 38.00 28.69
N ASP A 570 -21.62 37.64 27.53
CA ASP A 570 -22.55 36.53 27.34
C ASP A 570 -21.99 35.17 27.79
N LEU A 571 -20.73 34.85 27.44
CA LEU A 571 -20.10 33.56 27.74
C LEU A 571 -19.62 33.48 29.20
N SER A 572 -19.04 34.53 29.77
CA SER A 572 -18.70 34.51 31.20
C SER A 572 -19.95 34.61 32.08
N GLN A 573 -21.03 35.26 31.60
CA GLN A 573 -22.35 35.19 32.22
C GLN A 573 -23.00 33.82 32.05
N ALA A 574 -22.85 33.15 30.90
CA ALA A 574 -23.28 31.76 30.69
C ALA A 574 -22.47 30.77 31.56
N TYR A 575 -21.19 31.06 31.82
CA TYR A 575 -20.35 30.28 32.73
C TYR A 575 -20.72 30.49 34.19
N GLU A 576 -20.93 31.75 34.59
CA GLU A 576 -21.59 32.05 35.85
C GLU A 576 -22.95 31.36 35.92
N CYS A 577 -23.74 31.31 34.84
CA CYS A 577 -24.99 30.57 34.76
C CYS A 577 -24.81 29.05 34.79
N CYS A 578 -23.67 28.48 34.39
CA CYS A 578 -23.33 27.07 34.53
C CYS A 578 -22.90 26.73 35.97
N MET A 579 -22.04 27.56 36.58
CA MET A 579 -21.67 27.48 37.99
C MET A 579 -22.85 27.82 38.92
N LYS A 580 -23.79 28.66 38.47
CA LYS A 580 -25.09 28.89 39.09
C LYS A 580 -26.12 27.86 38.67
N TYR A 581 -26.00 27.08 37.59
CA TYR A 581 -26.86 25.94 37.16
C TYR A 581 -26.56 24.67 37.95
N LYS A 582 -25.35 24.59 38.50
CA LYS A 582 -25.06 23.89 39.78
C LYS A 582 -26.08 24.24 40.90
N ARG A 583 -26.97 25.24 40.69
CA ARG A 583 -28.14 25.66 41.50
C ARG A 583 -29.42 26.18 40.73
N THR A 584 -29.39 26.64 39.45
CA THR A 584 -30.38 27.51 38.69
C THR A 584 -30.24 27.49 37.10
N GLY A 585 -30.04 28.62 36.36
CA GLY A 585 -29.59 28.74 34.93
C GLY A 585 -30.60 29.04 33.75
N LYS A 586 -30.22 29.87 32.73
CA LYS A 586 -30.71 30.05 31.30
C LYS A 586 -30.14 31.35 30.58
N ASP A 587 -30.07 31.42 29.22
CA ASP A 587 -29.07 32.26 28.42
C ASP A 587 -29.49 32.97 27.05
N ALA A 588 -28.59 33.81 26.44
CA ALA A 588 -28.32 34.22 24.99
C ALA A 588 -27.04 35.17 24.85
N GLU A 589 -26.57 35.91 23.79
CA GLU A 589 -26.18 35.84 22.31
C GLU A 589 -25.93 37.30 21.72
N LEU A 590 -25.07 37.78 20.76
CA LEU A 590 -24.09 37.40 19.65
C LEU A 590 -23.42 38.75 19.08
N THR A 591 -22.34 39.05 18.26
CA THR A 591 -21.31 38.54 17.25
C THR A 591 -20.14 39.62 17.02
N GLN A 592 -18.94 39.65 16.31
CA GLN A 592 -18.18 38.93 15.20
C GLN A 592 -16.69 39.47 14.90
N SER A 593 -15.89 38.84 13.98
CA SER A 593 -14.68 39.33 13.15
C SER A 593 -13.18 39.08 13.56
N VAL A 594 -12.12 39.33 12.70
CA VAL A 594 -10.81 38.53 12.63
C VAL A 594 -9.40 39.27 12.68
N SER A 595 -8.30 38.48 12.86
CA SER A 595 -6.88 38.73 13.32
C SER A 595 -5.80 39.26 12.32
N PRO A 596 -4.68 39.91 12.77
CA PRO A 596 -3.62 40.49 11.91
C PRO A 596 -2.21 39.82 11.86
N GLU A 597 -1.64 39.25 12.94
CA GLU A 597 -0.18 39.10 13.15
C GLU A 597 0.62 38.46 11.97
N LEU A 598 0.08 37.41 11.34
CA LEU A 598 0.74 36.68 10.23
C LEU A 598 0.95 37.50 8.95
N VAL A 599 0.31 38.67 8.82
CA VAL A 599 0.43 39.57 7.65
C VAL A 599 1.71 40.42 7.69
N GLU A 600 2.25 40.63 8.89
CA GLU A 600 3.43 41.47 9.15
C GLU A 600 4.75 40.70 8.94
N CYS A 601 4.70 39.36 9.00
CA CYS A 601 5.85 38.48 8.77
C CYS A 601 6.40 38.59 7.34
N ARG A 602 7.67 39.00 7.21
CA ARG A 602 8.44 39.07 5.95
C ARG A 602 9.84 38.47 6.14
N ASP A 603 10.38 37.90 5.07
CA ASP A 603 11.78 37.50 4.90
C ASP A 603 12.40 36.72 6.08
N LEU A 604 11.77 35.59 6.42
CA LEU A 604 12.21 34.72 7.52
C LEU A 604 13.46 33.90 7.12
N GLU A 605 14.23 33.45 8.12
CA GLU A 605 15.28 32.43 7.94
C GLU A 605 14.69 31.02 7.89
N LEU A 606 13.45 30.85 8.37
CA LEU A 606 12.72 29.58 8.38
C LEU A 606 12.44 29.10 6.95
N ALA A 607 12.77 27.84 6.67
CA ALA A 607 12.48 27.20 5.40
C ALA A 607 10.95 27.11 5.15
N VAL A 608 10.54 27.22 3.89
CA VAL A 608 9.16 26.93 3.48
C VAL A 608 8.81 25.49 3.93
N PRO A 609 7.66 25.25 4.58
CA PRO A 609 7.36 23.95 5.16
C PRO A 609 7.48 22.80 4.14
N GLY A 610 8.38 21.85 4.41
CA GLY A 610 8.57 20.64 3.60
C GLY A 610 9.53 20.77 2.40
N THR A 611 10.03 21.95 2.07
CA THR A 611 10.96 22.12 0.93
C THR A 611 12.41 21.72 1.23
N TYR A 612 12.79 21.68 2.52
CA TYR A 612 14.17 21.48 2.97
C TYR A 612 14.79 20.15 2.49
N ARG A 613 15.98 20.24 1.87
CA ARG A 613 16.82 19.09 1.49
C ARG A 613 18.28 19.42 1.77
N ALA A 614 19.03 18.46 2.31
CA ALA A 614 20.41 18.70 2.77
C ALA A 614 21.42 19.04 1.65
N GLU A 615 21.09 18.75 0.38
CA GLU A 615 21.95 18.97 -0.80
C GLU A 615 21.33 19.98 -1.77
N SER A 616 20.45 20.87 -1.30
CA SER A 616 19.78 21.90 -2.11
C SER A 616 19.78 23.24 -1.38
N PRO A 617 19.76 24.39 -2.11
CA PRO A 617 19.58 25.69 -1.47
C PRO A 617 18.27 25.72 -0.68
N VAL A 618 18.28 26.36 0.49
CA VAL A 618 17.10 26.47 1.34
C VAL A 618 16.21 27.58 0.78
N VAL A 619 14.99 27.21 0.37
CA VAL A 619 13.93 28.17 0.06
C VAL A 619 13.29 28.62 1.38
N THR A 620 13.46 29.89 1.75
CA THR A 620 12.88 30.46 2.98
C THR A 620 11.55 31.16 2.72
N ILE A 621 10.81 31.47 3.77
CA ILE A 621 9.51 32.13 3.68
C ILE A 621 9.71 33.63 3.46
N ALA A 622 9.45 34.11 2.24
CA ALA A 622 9.47 35.55 1.92
C ALA A 622 8.23 36.26 2.49
N SER A 623 7.03 35.70 2.31
CA SER A 623 5.80 36.18 2.97
C SER A 623 4.61 35.22 2.87
N PHE A 624 3.55 35.49 3.62
CA PHE A 624 2.25 34.80 3.52
C PHE A 624 1.27 35.60 2.64
N ALA A 625 0.40 34.90 1.91
CA ALA A 625 -0.66 35.53 1.13
C ALA A 625 -1.73 36.17 2.03
N HIS A 626 -2.18 37.38 1.67
CA HIS A 626 -3.12 38.20 2.47
C HIS A 626 -4.55 37.66 2.57
N GLN A 627 -4.90 36.61 1.81
CA GLN A 627 -6.24 36.02 1.77
C GLN A 627 -6.15 34.49 1.79
N LEU A 628 -7.03 33.84 2.55
CA LEU A 628 -7.12 32.38 2.70
C LEU A 628 -8.45 31.87 2.14
N ASP A 629 -8.41 30.89 1.23
CA ASP A 629 -9.65 30.26 0.74
C ASP A 629 -10.12 29.20 1.76
N VAL A 630 -11.32 29.36 2.32
CA VAL A 630 -11.93 28.34 3.19
C VAL A 630 -12.63 27.29 2.33
N ILE A 631 -12.18 26.04 2.36
CA ILE A 631 -12.80 24.96 1.60
C ILE A 631 -14.07 24.48 2.30
N THR A 632 -15.18 24.46 1.57
CA THR A 632 -16.51 24.08 2.05
C THR A 632 -16.66 22.56 2.26
N SER A 633 -16.02 22.02 3.30
CA SER A 633 -16.15 20.64 3.80
C SER A 633 -16.51 20.62 5.29
N LYS A 634 -16.67 19.42 5.90
CA LYS A 634 -16.99 19.28 7.33
C LYS A 634 -15.97 20.01 8.23
N GLN A 635 -14.68 19.79 8.00
CA GLN A 635 -13.59 20.35 8.82
C GLN A 635 -13.13 21.75 8.35
N ARG A 636 -13.84 22.37 7.39
CA ARG A 636 -13.58 23.70 6.82
C ARG A 636 -12.08 24.09 6.67
N PRO A 637 -11.23 23.23 6.07
CA PRO A 637 -9.79 23.46 6.03
C PRO A 637 -9.44 24.66 5.12
N ARG A 638 -8.34 25.34 5.43
CA ARG A 638 -7.94 26.59 4.77
C ARG A 638 -6.86 26.32 3.73
N LYS A 639 -7.02 26.85 2.53
CA LYS A 639 -5.93 26.93 1.55
C LYS A 639 -5.05 28.14 1.90
N LEU A 640 -3.84 27.84 2.38
CA LEU A 640 -2.77 28.79 2.66
C LEU A 640 -1.86 28.88 1.42
N THR A 641 -1.32 30.06 1.13
CA THR A 641 -0.27 30.24 0.12
C THR A 641 0.89 31.00 0.76
N ILE A 642 2.09 30.48 0.53
CA ILE A 642 3.35 30.98 1.08
C ILE A 642 4.26 31.30 -0.10
N HIS A 643 4.76 32.53 -0.17
CA HIS A 643 5.69 32.96 -1.20
C HIS A 643 7.12 32.57 -0.79
N GLY A 644 7.81 31.80 -1.64
CA GLY A 644 9.18 31.37 -1.39
C GLY A 644 10.23 32.41 -1.75
N SER A 645 11.41 32.32 -1.13
CA SER A 645 12.59 33.15 -1.45
C SER A 645 13.18 32.89 -2.85
N ASP A 646 12.69 31.87 -3.55
CA ASP A 646 12.97 31.53 -4.95
C ASP A 646 12.00 32.22 -5.95
N GLY A 647 10.92 32.83 -5.44
CA GLY A 647 9.88 33.47 -6.24
C GLY A 647 8.71 32.56 -6.63
N GLU A 648 8.65 31.32 -6.12
CA GLU A 648 7.56 30.37 -6.41
C GLU A 648 6.48 30.36 -5.30
N ASP A 649 5.24 30.04 -5.70
CA ASP A 649 4.06 30.04 -4.82
C ASP A 649 3.78 28.64 -4.24
N TYR A 650 4.07 28.47 -2.95
CA TYR A 650 3.87 27.22 -2.22
C TYR A 650 2.48 27.20 -1.55
N ALA A 651 1.55 26.49 -2.18
CA ALA A 651 0.20 26.28 -1.65
C ALA A 651 0.13 25.07 -0.69
N PHE A 652 -0.59 25.26 0.42
CA PHE A 652 -0.84 24.23 1.44
C PHE A 652 -2.31 24.20 1.83
N LEU A 653 -2.77 23.06 2.31
CA LEU A 653 -4.04 22.87 2.98
C LEU A 653 -3.80 22.77 4.50
N LEU A 654 -4.17 23.80 5.24
CA LEU A 654 -4.14 23.84 6.69
C LEU A 654 -5.40 23.13 7.23
N LYS A 655 -5.20 21.96 7.87
CA LYS A 655 -6.24 21.24 8.60
C LYS A 655 -6.15 21.55 10.10
N GLY A 656 -7.29 21.89 10.70
CA GLY A 656 -7.51 21.85 12.14
C GLY A 656 -8.34 20.62 12.54
N HIS A 657 -8.40 20.34 13.84
CA HIS A 657 -9.13 19.21 14.45
C HIS A 657 -8.75 17.83 13.89
N GLU A 658 -7.51 17.67 13.42
CA GLU A 658 -7.04 16.43 12.79
C GLU A 658 -5.54 16.18 13.04
N ASP A 659 -5.21 15.03 13.63
CA ASP A 659 -3.83 14.55 13.75
C ASP A 659 -3.31 14.04 12.39
N LEU A 660 -2.35 14.78 11.85
CA LEU A 660 -1.67 14.49 10.57
C LEU A 660 -0.40 13.64 10.70
N ARG A 661 0.02 13.23 11.90
CA ARG A 661 1.18 12.32 12.05
C ARG A 661 0.91 10.98 11.39
N GLN A 662 -0.34 10.53 11.39
CA GLN A 662 -0.77 9.34 10.66
C GLN A 662 -0.49 9.48 9.15
N ASP A 663 -0.91 10.58 8.54
CA ASP A 663 -0.66 10.87 7.12
C ASP A 663 0.85 11.07 6.83
N GLU A 664 1.62 11.72 7.72
CA GLU A 664 3.09 11.81 7.65
C GLU A 664 3.73 10.42 7.56
N ARG A 665 3.39 9.50 8.47
CA ARG A 665 3.98 8.15 8.49
C ARG A 665 3.53 7.32 7.29
N VAL A 666 2.31 7.53 6.77
CA VAL A 666 1.86 6.92 5.51
C VAL A 666 2.68 7.44 4.32
N MET A 667 3.03 8.72 4.26
CA MET A 667 3.91 9.27 3.22
C MET A 667 5.36 8.78 3.33
N GLN A 668 5.85 8.51 4.54
CA GLN A 668 7.12 7.81 4.76
C GLN A 668 7.06 6.34 4.28
N LEU A 669 5.98 5.60 4.60
CA LEU A 669 5.76 4.24 4.11
C LEU A 669 5.70 4.19 2.58
N PHE A 670 5.02 5.14 1.93
CA PHE A 670 5.02 5.27 0.48
C PHE A 670 6.40 5.63 -0.09
N GLY A 671 7.22 6.36 0.67
CA GLY A 671 8.63 6.60 0.35
C GLY A 671 9.42 5.30 0.29
N LEU A 672 9.38 4.52 1.38
CA LEU A 672 9.98 3.19 1.43
C LEU A 672 9.50 2.30 0.27
N VAL A 673 8.18 2.21 0.05
CA VAL A 673 7.61 1.38 -1.03
C VAL A 673 8.08 1.83 -2.41
N ASN A 674 8.21 3.14 -2.67
CA ASN A 674 8.79 3.64 -3.93
C ASN A 674 10.23 3.17 -4.11
N THR A 675 11.06 3.20 -3.07
CA THR A 675 12.43 2.64 -3.11
C THR A 675 12.42 1.13 -3.36
N LEU A 676 11.51 0.37 -2.72
CA LEU A 676 11.38 -1.07 -2.97
C LEU A 676 11.00 -1.37 -4.44
N LEU A 677 10.10 -0.58 -5.02
CA LEU A 677 9.65 -0.72 -6.40
C LEU A 677 10.71 -0.28 -7.43
N ALA A 678 11.52 0.73 -7.12
CA ALA A 678 12.67 1.15 -7.93
C ALA A 678 13.81 0.12 -7.91
N ASN A 679 14.04 -0.54 -6.77
CA ASN A 679 15.11 -1.55 -6.63
C ASN A 679 14.75 -2.91 -7.22
N SER A 680 13.47 -3.22 -7.40
CA SER A 680 13.02 -4.39 -8.15
C SER A 680 12.95 -4.09 -9.66
N ARG A 681 13.76 -4.79 -10.45
CA ARG A 681 13.84 -4.61 -11.91
C ARG A 681 12.47 -4.67 -12.60
N LYS A 682 11.62 -5.64 -12.25
CA LYS A 682 10.30 -5.86 -12.89
C LYS A 682 9.29 -4.73 -12.66
N THR A 683 9.54 -3.89 -11.65
CA THR A 683 8.67 -2.80 -11.24
C THR A 683 9.26 -1.44 -11.64
N ALA A 684 10.59 -1.31 -11.63
CA ALA A 684 11.32 -0.19 -12.22
C ALA A 684 11.11 -0.07 -13.74
N GLU A 685 11.15 -1.19 -14.49
CA GLU A 685 10.86 -1.23 -15.94
C GLU A 685 9.42 -0.82 -16.31
N LYS A 686 8.55 -0.56 -15.32
CA LYS A 686 7.16 -0.13 -15.48
C LYS A 686 6.86 1.26 -14.87
N ASP A 687 7.84 1.96 -14.29
CA ASP A 687 7.67 3.14 -13.43
C ASP A 687 6.50 2.98 -12.42
N LEU A 688 6.59 1.93 -11.61
CA LEU A 688 5.66 1.75 -10.50
C LEU A 688 6.06 2.66 -9.34
N SER A 689 5.33 3.76 -9.19
CA SER A 689 5.55 4.77 -8.15
C SER A 689 4.22 5.29 -7.61
N ILE A 690 4.14 5.42 -6.28
CA ILE A 690 3.07 6.08 -5.54
C ILE A 690 3.33 7.59 -5.56
N GLN A 691 2.33 8.37 -5.97
CA GLN A 691 2.39 9.83 -5.81
C GLN A 691 2.29 10.17 -4.32
N ARG A 692 3.30 10.86 -3.80
CA ARG A 692 3.31 11.43 -2.45
C ARG A 692 2.96 12.91 -2.47
N TYR A 693 2.62 13.43 -1.30
CA TYR A 693 2.53 14.85 -0.98
C TYR A 693 3.14 15.09 0.41
N ASP A 694 3.59 16.31 0.68
CA ASP A 694 4.24 16.64 1.94
C ASP A 694 3.20 16.83 3.05
N VAL A 695 3.50 16.36 4.26
CA VAL A 695 2.58 16.41 5.42
C VAL A 695 3.38 16.83 6.64
N ILE A 696 2.90 17.88 7.32
CA ILE A 696 3.68 18.62 8.31
C ILE A 696 2.77 18.89 9.52
N PRO A 697 2.80 18.02 10.54
CA PRO A 697 2.09 18.26 11.79
C PRO A 697 2.59 19.55 12.46
N LEU A 698 1.68 20.35 13.00
CA LEU A 698 1.96 21.58 13.75
C LEU A 698 1.59 21.45 15.24
N SER A 699 0.58 20.63 15.53
CA SER A 699 0.18 20.20 16.88
C SER A 699 -0.43 18.79 16.81
N PRO A 700 -0.76 18.17 17.95
CA PRO A 700 -1.50 16.89 17.95
C PRO A 700 -2.84 16.95 17.18
N ASN A 701 -3.43 18.14 17.00
CA ASN A 701 -4.76 18.33 16.40
C ASN A 701 -4.72 19.22 15.13
N SER A 702 -3.55 19.53 14.56
CA SER A 702 -3.47 20.39 13.36
C SER A 702 -2.18 20.22 12.56
N GLY A 703 -2.22 20.58 11.27
CA GLY A 703 -1.03 20.66 10.44
C GLY A 703 -1.29 21.10 9.00
N LEU A 704 -0.22 21.13 8.21
CA LEU A 704 -0.22 21.46 6.79
C LEU A 704 -0.13 20.19 5.94
N ILE A 705 -0.86 20.18 4.82
CA ILE A 705 -0.71 19.22 3.72
C ILE A 705 -0.30 20.00 2.46
N GLY A 706 0.76 19.58 1.77
CA GLY A 706 1.18 20.20 0.50
C GLY A 706 0.10 20.08 -0.57
N TRP A 707 -0.28 21.20 -1.21
CA TRP A 707 -1.31 21.20 -2.24
C TRP A 707 -0.80 20.53 -3.51
N VAL A 708 -1.50 19.50 -4.02
CA VAL A 708 -1.07 18.78 -5.23
C VAL A 708 -1.64 19.46 -6.48
N PRO A 709 -0.82 20.15 -7.30
CA PRO A 709 -1.32 20.87 -8.47
C PRO A 709 -1.74 19.92 -9.60
N ASN A 710 -2.70 20.37 -10.40
CA ASN A 710 -3.21 19.65 -11.57
C ASN A 710 -3.82 18.26 -11.27
N CYS A 711 -4.46 18.11 -10.11
CA CYS A 711 -5.24 16.93 -9.74
C CYS A 711 -6.73 17.27 -9.55
N ASP A 712 -7.63 16.46 -10.09
CA ASP A 712 -9.08 16.56 -9.89
C ASP A 712 -9.58 15.37 -9.05
N THR A 713 -10.60 15.54 -8.21
CA THR A 713 -11.24 14.37 -7.55
C THR A 713 -12.03 13.55 -8.58
N LEU A 714 -12.13 12.23 -8.40
CA LEU A 714 -12.97 11.39 -9.26
C LEU A 714 -14.44 11.81 -9.15
N HIS A 715 -14.89 12.28 -7.98
CA HIS A 715 -16.22 12.86 -7.81
C HIS A 715 -16.43 14.08 -8.74
N GLN A 716 -15.50 15.05 -8.74
CA GLN A 716 -15.59 16.23 -9.60
C GLN A 716 -15.58 15.85 -11.08
N LEU A 717 -14.69 14.95 -11.51
CA LEU A 717 -14.60 14.50 -12.90
C LEU A 717 -15.89 13.82 -13.37
N ILE A 718 -16.53 13.02 -12.53
CA ILE A 718 -17.83 12.40 -12.83
C ILE A 718 -18.95 13.45 -12.85
N ARG A 719 -18.93 14.42 -11.92
CA ARG A 719 -19.88 15.54 -11.86
C ARG A 719 -19.83 16.37 -13.15
N GLU A 720 -18.66 16.91 -13.50
CA GLU A 720 -18.43 17.66 -14.76
C GLU A 720 -18.93 16.89 -15.99
N TYR A 721 -18.63 15.59 -16.07
CA TYR A 721 -19.01 14.73 -17.20
C TYR A 721 -20.53 14.50 -17.30
N ARG A 722 -21.20 14.30 -16.16
CA ARG A 722 -22.64 14.03 -16.07
C ARG A 722 -23.46 15.30 -16.30
N ASP A 723 -23.08 16.42 -15.68
CA ASP A 723 -23.75 17.71 -15.82
C ASP A 723 -23.69 18.19 -17.29
N ALA A 724 -22.52 18.10 -17.92
CA ALA A 724 -22.34 18.42 -19.36
C ALA A 724 -23.16 17.52 -20.31
N ARG A 725 -23.74 16.42 -19.82
CA ARG A 725 -24.61 15.51 -20.57
C ARG A 725 -26.05 15.46 -20.04
N ARG A 726 -26.40 16.31 -19.06
CA ARG A 726 -27.70 16.32 -18.36
C ARG A 726 -28.06 14.98 -17.70
N ILE A 727 -27.06 14.17 -17.36
CA ILE A 727 -27.22 12.91 -16.61
C ILE A 727 -27.33 13.28 -15.12
N THR A 728 -28.37 12.80 -14.42
CA THR A 728 -28.51 13.15 -12.99
C THR A 728 -27.43 12.49 -12.15
N LEU A 729 -26.71 13.25 -11.33
CA LEU A 729 -25.54 12.79 -10.58
C LEU A 729 -25.79 11.47 -9.82
N ASN A 730 -26.95 11.34 -9.17
CA ASN A 730 -27.36 10.18 -8.35
C ASN A 730 -28.27 9.17 -9.08
N GLN A 731 -28.12 9.00 -10.41
CA GLN A 731 -28.99 8.13 -11.22
C GLN A 731 -29.05 6.68 -10.70
N GLU A 732 -27.91 6.08 -10.33
CA GLU A 732 -27.87 4.73 -9.74
C GLU A 732 -28.74 4.63 -8.47
N HIS A 733 -28.68 5.63 -7.59
CA HIS A 733 -29.46 5.63 -6.35
C HIS A 733 -30.97 5.72 -6.63
N LYS A 734 -31.37 6.51 -7.64
CA LYS A 734 -32.77 6.60 -8.06
C LYS A 734 -33.31 5.26 -8.56
N PHE A 735 -32.54 4.52 -9.35
CA PHE A 735 -32.94 3.17 -9.81
C PHE A 735 -33.06 2.17 -8.66
N MET A 736 -32.20 2.27 -7.63
CA MET A 736 -32.32 1.44 -6.43
C MET A 736 -33.60 1.77 -5.65
N LEU A 737 -33.88 3.06 -5.41
CA LEU A 737 -35.08 3.50 -4.68
C LEU A 737 -36.39 3.26 -5.45
N SER A 738 -36.37 3.27 -6.78
CA SER A 738 -37.55 2.92 -7.60
C SER A 738 -37.87 1.42 -7.62
N PHE A 739 -36.89 0.56 -7.30
CA PHE A 739 -37.12 -0.89 -7.13
C PHE A 739 -37.49 -1.22 -5.67
N ALA A 740 -36.79 -0.62 -4.71
CA ALA A 740 -37.07 -0.79 -3.28
C ALA A 740 -36.85 0.53 -2.50
N PRO A 741 -37.93 1.21 -2.05
CA PRO A 741 -37.82 2.47 -1.31
C PRO A 741 -37.01 2.35 -0.02
N ASP A 742 -37.20 1.27 0.75
CA ASP A 742 -36.54 0.99 2.03
C ASP A 742 -35.22 0.20 1.90
N TYR A 743 -34.39 0.55 0.92
CA TYR A 743 -33.11 -0.14 0.65
C TYR A 743 -32.24 -0.36 1.90
N ASP A 744 -32.24 0.58 2.84
CA ASP A 744 -31.45 0.52 4.08
C ASP A 744 -31.80 -0.69 4.97
N HIS A 745 -33.08 -1.06 5.02
CA HIS A 745 -33.62 -2.07 5.94
C HIS A 745 -33.63 -3.48 5.33
N LEU A 746 -33.35 -3.62 4.04
CA LEU A 746 -33.38 -4.90 3.32
C LEU A 746 -32.34 -5.94 3.84
N PRO A 747 -32.65 -7.24 3.80
CA PRO A 747 -31.67 -8.32 3.95
C PRO A 747 -30.56 -8.25 2.87
N LEU A 748 -29.42 -8.88 3.14
CA LEU A 748 -28.25 -8.83 2.23
C LEU A 748 -28.58 -9.28 0.80
N ILE A 749 -29.26 -10.41 0.63
CA ILE A 749 -29.58 -10.96 -0.69
C ILE A 749 -30.47 -9.99 -1.50
N SER A 750 -31.47 -9.38 -0.86
CA SER A 750 -32.32 -8.36 -1.48
C SER A 750 -31.56 -7.05 -1.76
N LYS A 751 -30.55 -6.70 -0.95
CA LYS A 751 -29.64 -5.58 -1.26
C LYS A 751 -28.77 -5.86 -2.49
N VAL A 752 -28.34 -7.11 -2.70
CA VAL A 752 -27.64 -7.52 -3.93
C VAL A 752 -28.56 -7.41 -5.13
N GLU A 753 -29.79 -7.94 -5.07
CA GLU A 753 -30.77 -7.86 -6.15
C GLU A 753 -31.07 -6.42 -6.58
N VAL A 754 -31.39 -5.52 -5.63
CA VAL A 754 -31.64 -4.10 -5.90
C VAL A 754 -30.40 -3.38 -6.48
N PHE A 755 -29.21 -3.74 -5.99
CA PHE A 755 -27.95 -3.20 -6.49
C PHE A 755 -27.67 -3.67 -7.92
N GLU A 756 -27.81 -4.96 -8.21
CA GLU A 756 -27.64 -5.53 -9.54
C GLU A 756 -28.64 -4.97 -10.55
N TYR A 757 -29.92 -4.81 -10.17
CA TYR A 757 -30.91 -4.12 -11.00
C TYR A 757 -30.44 -2.72 -11.41
N ALA A 758 -29.95 -1.91 -10.45
CA ALA A 758 -29.44 -0.58 -10.75
C ALA A 758 -28.14 -0.61 -11.57
N LEU A 759 -27.29 -1.63 -11.39
CA LEU A 759 -26.09 -1.83 -12.21
C LEU A 759 -26.42 -2.24 -13.66
N GLN A 760 -27.46 -3.05 -13.88
CA GLN A 760 -27.91 -3.45 -15.22
C GLN A 760 -28.52 -2.27 -15.99
N ASN A 761 -29.29 -1.41 -15.31
CA ASN A 761 -29.94 -0.24 -15.90
C ASN A 761 -29.02 0.98 -16.15
N THR A 762 -27.70 0.87 -15.96
CA THR A 762 -26.76 2.00 -16.10
C THR A 762 -25.40 1.62 -16.69
N GLU A 763 -24.84 2.43 -17.61
CA GLU A 763 -23.60 2.06 -18.32
C GLU A 763 -22.35 2.02 -17.42
N GLY A 764 -22.17 3.01 -16.54
CA GLY A 764 -21.00 3.15 -15.67
C GLY A 764 -19.65 3.30 -16.42
N ASN A 765 -19.65 3.90 -17.61
CA ASN A 765 -18.45 4.14 -18.43
C ASN A 765 -17.95 5.60 -18.40
N ASP A 766 -18.51 6.41 -17.49
CA ASP A 766 -18.23 7.84 -17.31
C ASP A 766 -16.73 8.14 -17.24
N LEU A 767 -16.00 7.45 -16.35
CA LEU A 767 -14.57 7.66 -16.14
C LEU A 767 -13.72 7.25 -17.36
N ALA A 768 -14.12 6.21 -18.09
CA ALA A 768 -13.45 5.78 -19.32
C ALA A 768 -13.60 6.85 -20.43
N LYS A 769 -14.81 7.40 -20.57
CA LYS A 769 -15.11 8.50 -21.50
C LYS A 769 -14.38 9.80 -21.06
N VAL A 770 -14.27 10.10 -19.77
CA VAL A 770 -13.48 11.24 -19.25
C VAL A 770 -11.99 11.11 -19.57
N LEU A 771 -11.38 9.94 -19.34
CA LEU A 771 -9.96 9.69 -19.67
C LEU A 771 -9.67 9.93 -21.15
N TRP A 772 -10.58 9.53 -22.05
CA TRP A 772 -10.51 9.83 -23.47
C TRP A 772 -10.64 11.34 -23.74
N LEU A 773 -11.74 11.96 -23.29
CA LEU A 773 -12.09 13.36 -23.60
C LEU A 773 -11.11 14.40 -23.03
N LYS A 774 -10.42 14.10 -21.92
CA LYS A 774 -9.40 14.99 -21.33
C LYS A 774 -7.99 14.75 -21.92
N SER A 775 -7.84 13.88 -22.93
CA SER A 775 -6.55 13.53 -23.56
C SER A 775 -6.43 14.09 -24.98
N ARG A 776 -5.21 14.54 -25.35
CA ARG A 776 -4.96 15.25 -26.62
C ARG A 776 -4.80 14.32 -27.83
N THR A 777 -4.22 13.14 -27.63
CA THR A 777 -3.97 12.14 -28.68
C THR A 777 -4.32 10.75 -28.15
N SER A 778 -4.52 9.80 -29.07
CA SER A 778 -4.76 8.39 -28.75
C SER A 778 -3.60 7.73 -27.99
N GLU A 779 -2.35 8.15 -28.26
CA GLU A 779 -1.19 7.65 -27.53
C GLU A 779 -1.15 8.19 -26.09
N VAL A 780 -1.31 9.51 -25.89
CA VAL A 780 -1.36 10.11 -24.55
C VAL A 780 -2.53 9.53 -23.73
N TRP A 781 -3.66 9.22 -24.36
CA TRP A 781 -4.73 8.46 -23.71
C TRP A 781 -4.28 7.06 -23.29
N LEU A 782 -3.60 6.32 -24.15
CA LEU A 782 -3.13 4.96 -23.86
C LEU A 782 -2.11 4.96 -22.72
N GLU A 783 -1.14 5.88 -22.74
CA GLU A 783 -0.14 6.06 -21.69
C GLU A 783 -0.80 6.41 -20.35
N ARG A 784 -1.69 7.41 -20.33
CA ARG A 784 -2.47 7.79 -19.14
C ARG A 784 -3.31 6.65 -18.60
N ARG A 785 -3.95 5.87 -19.47
CA ARG A 785 -4.74 4.70 -19.07
C ARG A 785 -3.87 3.60 -18.47
N THR A 786 -2.69 3.35 -19.04
CA THR A 786 -1.70 2.43 -18.48
C THR A 786 -1.18 2.92 -17.12
N ASN A 787 -0.87 4.22 -16.98
CA ASN A 787 -0.45 4.84 -15.72
C ASN A 787 -1.54 4.80 -14.65
N TYR A 788 -2.79 5.07 -15.02
CA TYR A 788 -3.98 4.90 -14.18
C TYR A 788 -4.11 3.45 -13.68
N THR A 789 -4.10 2.46 -14.58
CA THR A 789 -4.21 1.04 -14.21
C THR A 789 -3.06 0.57 -13.33
N ARG A 790 -1.82 0.99 -13.61
CA ARG A 790 -0.63 0.68 -12.79
C ARG A 790 -0.71 1.32 -11.40
N SER A 791 -0.96 2.62 -11.32
CA SER A 791 -1.01 3.35 -10.04
C SER A 791 -2.17 2.87 -9.15
N LEU A 792 -3.34 2.57 -9.71
CA LEU A 792 -4.43 1.96 -8.95
C LEU A 792 -4.03 0.57 -8.43
N ALA A 793 -3.38 -0.27 -9.23
CA ALA A 793 -2.90 -1.59 -8.79
C ALA A 793 -1.85 -1.50 -7.65
N VAL A 794 -0.93 -0.54 -7.69
CA VAL A 794 0.00 -0.27 -6.57
C VAL A 794 -0.78 0.14 -5.32
N MET A 795 -1.68 1.12 -5.44
CA MET A 795 -2.48 1.61 -4.31
C MET A 795 -3.47 0.59 -3.75
N SER A 796 -3.99 -0.34 -4.57
CA SER A 796 -4.79 -1.47 -4.11
C SER A 796 -4.00 -2.40 -3.19
N MET A 797 -2.78 -2.79 -3.57
CA MET A 797 -1.96 -3.71 -2.75
C MET A 797 -1.42 -3.05 -1.48
N VAL A 798 -1.01 -1.78 -1.56
CA VAL A 798 -0.48 -1.03 -0.41
C VAL A 798 -1.60 -0.57 0.53
N GLY A 799 -2.75 -0.17 -0.02
CA GLY A 799 -3.96 0.11 0.75
C GLY A 799 -4.49 -1.13 1.48
N TYR A 800 -4.48 -2.30 0.83
CA TYR A 800 -4.82 -3.56 1.49
C TYR A 800 -3.89 -3.86 2.67
N LEU A 801 -2.58 -3.75 2.47
CA LEU A 801 -1.56 -3.96 3.48
C LEU A 801 -1.83 -3.11 4.73
N LEU A 802 -1.98 -1.78 4.51
CA LEU A 802 -2.26 -0.76 5.51
C LEU A 802 -3.66 -0.90 6.16
N GLY A 803 -4.59 -1.64 5.54
CA GLY A 803 -5.99 -1.72 5.99
C GLY A 803 -6.74 -0.39 5.79
N LEU A 804 -6.52 0.26 4.65
CA LEU A 804 -6.97 1.62 4.35
C LEU A 804 -8.45 1.70 3.96
N GLY A 805 -9.26 2.13 4.92
CA GLY A 805 -10.71 2.29 4.83
C GLY A 805 -11.19 3.55 4.11
N ASP A 806 -12.50 3.66 3.92
CA ASP A 806 -13.24 4.82 3.40
C ASP A 806 -12.66 5.55 2.17
N ARG A 807 -12.21 4.76 1.18
CA ARG A 807 -11.81 5.28 -0.14
C ARG A 807 -13.03 5.71 -0.96
N HIS A 808 -13.74 6.79 -0.62
CA HIS A 808 -14.83 7.34 -1.45
C HIS A 808 -14.33 8.17 -2.65
N PRO A 809 -15.14 8.44 -3.70
CA PRO A 809 -14.67 9.09 -4.94
C PRO A 809 -14.10 10.52 -4.77
N SER A 810 -14.33 11.14 -3.63
CA SER A 810 -13.76 12.44 -3.22
C SER A 810 -12.34 12.27 -2.64
N ASN A 811 -12.04 11.13 -2.00
CA ASN A 811 -10.73 10.77 -1.43
C ASN A 811 -9.81 10.07 -2.47
N LEU A 812 -10.24 10.07 -3.73
CA LEU A 812 -9.53 9.54 -4.89
C LEU A 812 -9.39 10.68 -5.92
N MET A 813 -8.16 11.01 -6.29
CA MET A 813 -7.83 12.05 -7.26
C MET A 813 -7.12 11.47 -8.48
N LEU A 814 -7.22 12.16 -9.62
CA LEU A 814 -6.55 11.81 -10.86
C LEU A 814 -5.68 12.99 -11.33
N ARG A 815 -4.40 12.74 -11.61
CA ARG A 815 -3.48 13.79 -12.10
C ARG A 815 -3.72 14.06 -13.58
N ARG A 816 -4.12 15.30 -13.92
CA ARG A 816 -4.50 15.75 -15.28
C ARG A 816 -3.42 15.51 -16.34
N SER A 817 -2.13 15.55 -15.96
CA SER A 817 -1.02 15.37 -16.89
C SER A 817 -0.74 13.90 -17.21
N SER A 818 -0.37 13.10 -16.20
CA SER A 818 0.14 11.73 -16.35
C SER A 818 -0.90 10.62 -16.15
N GLY A 819 -2.12 10.93 -15.69
CA GLY A 819 -3.16 9.94 -15.43
C GLY A 819 -2.93 9.00 -14.24
N LYS A 820 -1.85 9.19 -13.45
CA LYS A 820 -1.66 8.45 -12.19
C LYS A 820 -2.77 8.83 -11.20
N ILE A 821 -3.30 7.84 -10.48
CA ILE A 821 -4.24 8.06 -9.37
C ILE A 821 -3.47 8.46 -8.11
N LEU A 822 -4.10 9.29 -7.28
CA LEU A 822 -3.64 9.70 -5.96
C LEU A 822 -4.76 9.40 -4.96
N HIS A 823 -4.41 8.82 -3.81
CA HIS A 823 -5.32 8.72 -2.67
C HIS A 823 -4.97 9.85 -1.69
N ILE A 824 -5.99 10.44 -1.07
CA ILE A 824 -5.84 11.47 -0.01
C ILE A 824 -6.63 11.05 1.23
N ASP A 825 -6.38 11.70 2.36
CA ASP A 825 -7.04 11.48 3.65
C ASP A 825 -6.81 10.05 4.20
N PHE A 826 -5.81 9.88 5.07
CA PHE A 826 -5.42 8.56 5.58
C PHE A 826 -5.88 8.30 7.01
N GLY A 827 -6.93 8.98 7.50
CA GLY A 827 -7.46 8.82 8.86
C GLY A 827 -7.98 7.41 9.20
N ASP A 828 -8.60 6.71 8.25
CA ASP A 828 -9.05 5.31 8.40
C ASP A 828 -7.98 4.29 7.95
N CYS A 829 -6.96 4.07 8.78
CA CYS A 829 -5.99 2.97 8.59
C CYS A 829 -6.34 1.74 9.46
N PHE A 830 -5.56 0.67 9.31
CA PHE A 830 -5.55 -0.51 10.20
C PHE A 830 -6.91 -1.22 10.37
N GLU A 831 -7.72 -1.26 9.32
CA GLU A 831 -9.06 -1.89 9.31
C GLU A 831 -10.07 -1.20 10.26
N ALA A 832 -9.81 0.02 10.73
CA ALA A 832 -10.69 0.79 11.63
C ALA A 832 -12.12 0.97 11.07
N SER A 833 -12.23 1.17 9.75
CA SER A 833 -13.47 1.23 8.98
C SER A 833 -14.27 -0.08 8.98
N MET A 834 -13.59 -1.23 9.04
CA MET A 834 -14.19 -2.56 9.09
C MET A 834 -14.82 -2.86 10.46
N ASN A 835 -14.39 -2.15 11.50
CA ASN A 835 -14.81 -2.37 12.89
C ASN A 835 -15.85 -1.34 13.40
N ARG A 836 -16.38 -0.46 12.53
CA ARG A 836 -17.40 0.56 12.91
C ARG A 836 -18.77 -0.07 13.19
N GLU A 837 -19.45 0.38 14.25
CA GLU A 837 -20.79 -0.14 14.60
C GLU A 837 -21.90 0.27 13.61
N LYS A 838 -21.79 1.47 13.02
CA LYS A 838 -22.72 1.96 11.99
C LYS A 838 -22.06 1.87 10.61
N PHE A 839 -22.69 1.10 9.72
CA PHE A 839 -22.18 0.78 8.38
C PHE A 839 -20.71 0.31 8.37
N PRO A 840 -20.37 -0.78 9.10
CA PRO A 840 -19.08 -1.44 8.96
C PRO A 840 -18.80 -1.76 7.49
N GLU A 841 -17.54 -1.77 7.10
CA GLU A 841 -17.12 -2.35 5.81
C GLU A 841 -17.21 -3.89 5.80
N LYS A 842 -17.67 -4.50 6.90
CA LYS A 842 -17.93 -5.94 7.08
C LYS A 842 -19.40 -6.32 6.91
N ALA A 843 -19.62 -7.54 6.41
CA ALA A 843 -20.90 -8.23 6.51
C ALA A 843 -21.21 -8.62 7.96
N CYS A 844 -22.24 -8.00 8.57
CA CYS A 844 -22.65 -8.28 9.94
C CYS A 844 -23.95 -9.10 9.99
N PRO A 845 -23.92 -10.39 10.37
CA PRO A 845 -25.11 -11.10 10.84
C PRO A 845 -25.48 -10.64 12.26
N SER A 846 -26.73 -10.88 12.68
CA SER A 846 -27.23 -10.49 14.01
C SER A 846 -26.45 -11.17 15.14
N LYS A 847 -26.12 -10.41 16.21
CA LYS A 847 -25.40 -10.90 17.40
C LYS A 847 -26.03 -12.13 18.07
N ARG A 848 -27.32 -12.43 17.84
CA ARG A 848 -28.00 -13.62 18.37
C ARG A 848 -27.68 -14.95 17.64
N LEU A 849 -27.03 -14.93 16.48
CA LEU A 849 -26.70 -16.13 15.68
C LEU A 849 -25.19 -16.46 15.63
N GLN A 850 -24.38 -15.76 16.43
CA GLN A 850 -22.92 -15.82 16.35
C GLN A 850 -22.37 -17.23 16.65
N SER A 851 -23.04 -18.01 17.50
CA SER A 851 -22.62 -19.37 17.89
C SER A 851 -22.73 -20.45 16.80
N PHE A 852 -23.50 -20.21 15.72
CA PHE A 852 -23.75 -21.22 14.67
C PHE A 852 -23.10 -20.90 13.30
N PHE A 853 -22.68 -19.66 13.05
CA PHE A 853 -22.08 -19.24 11.77
C PHE A 853 -20.82 -18.39 11.95
N TRP A 854 -19.80 -18.96 12.58
CA TRP A 854 -18.51 -18.30 12.84
C TRP A 854 -17.71 -17.92 11.56
N HIS A 855 -18.10 -18.48 10.40
CA HIS A 855 -17.44 -18.30 9.09
C HIS A 855 -17.60 -16.90 8.46
N TRP A 856 -18.26 -15.95 9.13
CA TRP A 856 -18.59 -14.63 8.58
C TRP A 856 -17.69 -13.48 9.05
N SER A 857 -16.73 -13.71 9.95
CA SER A 857 -15.87 -12.66 10.55
C SER A 857 -14.91 -11.97 9.55
N GLU A 858 -14.67 -12.57 8.38
CA GLU A 858 -13.54 -12.25 7.48
C GLU A 858 -13.92 -11.43 6.23
N TRP A 859 -15.20 -11.08 6.06
CA TRP A 859 -15.72 -10.46 4.84
C TRP A 859 -15.66 -8.95 4.89
N GLY A 860 -14.59 -8.36 4.36
CA GLY A 860 -14.45 -6.91 4.15
C GLY A 860 -13.86 -6.57 2.78
N VAL A 861 -14.11 -5.36 2.26
CA VAL A 861 -13.56 -4.89 0.98
C VAL A 861 -12.08 -4.51 1.13
N PRO A 862 -11.11 -5.19 0.51
CA PRO A 862 -9.68 -4.91 0.71
C PRO A 862 -9.20 -3.61 0.03
N PHE A 863 -9.90 -3.18 -1.02
CA PHE A 863 -9.72 -1.90 -1.73
C PHE A 863 -10.92 -1.68 -2.66
N ARG A 864 -11.24 -0.42 -3.01
CA ARG A 864 -12.35 -0.13 -3.94
C ARG A 864 -11.98 -0.54 -5.38
N LEU A 865 -12.68 -1.53 -5.94
CA LEU A 865 -12.58 -1.93 -7.35
C LEU A 865 -13.97 -1.95 -8.02
N THR A 866 -14.68 -0.82 -7.98
CA THR A 866 -16.02 -0.71 -8.60
C THR A 866 -15.97 -0.79 -10.12
N ARG A 867 -17.08 -1.23 -10.75
CA ARG A 867 -17.23 -1.34 -12.22
C ARG A 867 -16.75 -0.13 -13.02
N MET A 868 -16.88 1.10 -12.51
CA MET A 868 -16.45 2.33 -13.19
C MET A 868 -14.92 2.45 -13.23
N LEU A 869 -14.24 2.01 -12.17
CA LEU A 869 -12.78 1.97 -12.12
C LEU A 869 -12.23 0.88 -13.06
N VAL A 870 -12.92 -0.26 -13.14
CA VAL A 870 -12.58 -1.39 -14.03
C VAL A 870 -12.84 -1.05 -15.50
N LYS A 871 -14.00 -0.48 -15.85
CA LYS A 871 -14.32 -0.05 -17.24
C LYS A 871 -13.40 1.06 -17.76
N ALA A 872 -12.67 1.76 -16.87
CA ALA A 872 -11.64 2.74 -17.22
C ALA A 872 -10.27 2.12 -17.52
N MET A 873 -10.09 0.81 -17.35
CA MET A 873 -8.85 0.09 -17.65
C MET A 873 -8.76 -0.32 -19.14
N GLU A 874 -7.87 -1.26 -19.46
CA GLU A 874 -7.80 -1.91 -20.76
C GLU A 874 -8.94 -2.93 -20.97
N VAL A 875 -9.02 -3.52 -22.17
CA VAL A 875 -10.15 -4.37 -22.59
C VAL A 875 -10.25 -5.67 -21.77
N GLY A 876 -9.13 -6.19 -21.24
CA GLY A 876 -9.12 -7.29 -20.27
C GLY A 876 -9.58 -6.91 -18.86
N GLY A 877 -9.85 -5.62 -18.61
CA GLY A 877 -10.24 -5.08 -17.32
C GLY A 877 -9.19 -5.36 -16.24
N ILE A 878 -9.49 -6.31 -15.36
CA ILE A 878 -8.64 -6.75 -14.25
C ILE A 878 -7.56 -7.73 -14.76
N GLU A 879 -7.88 -8.53 -15.78
CA GLU A 879 -7.04 -9.59 -16.33
C GLU A 879 -6.04 -9.03 -17.35
N GLY A 880 -4.92 -8.53 -16.82
CA GLY A 880 -3.86 -7.92 -17.62
C GLY A 880 -2.89 -7.10 -16.76
N ASN A 881 -2.68 -5.84 -17.13
CA ASN A 881 -1.82 -4.89 -16.43
C ASN A 881 -2.20 -4.73 -14.95
N PHE A 882 -3.48 -4.77 -14.57
CA PHE A 882 -3.89 -4.68 -13.16
C PHE A 882 -3.39 -5.89 -12.35
N ARG A 883 -3.87 -7.11 -12.65
CA ARG A 883 -3.40 -8.35 -11.98
C ARG A 883 -1.88 -8.49 -12.01
N SER A 884 -1.24 -8.29 -13.17
CA SER A 884 0.22 -8.37 -13.31
C SER A 884 0.94 -7.36 -12.41
N THR A 885 0.42 -6.14 -12.26
CA THR A 885 1.01 -5.13 -11.37
C THR A 885 0.80 -5.51 -9.91
N CYS A 886 -0.40 -5.96 -9.52
CA CYS A 886 -0.67 -6.46 -8.17
C CYS A 886 0.25 -7.61 -7.77
N GLU A 887 0.46 -8.61 -8.63
CA GLU A 887 1.39 -9.72 -8.38
C GLU A 887 2.84 -9.23 -8.18
N ASN A 888 3.33 -8.31 -9.01
CA ASN A 888 4.70 -7.81 -8.89
C ASN A 888 4.88 -6.93 -7.63
N VAL A 889 3.91 -6.09 -7.29
CA VAL A 889 3.95 -5.25 -6.07
C VAL A 889 3.89 -6.13 -4.82
N MET A 890 2.96 -7.08 -4.75
CA MET A 890 2.83 -7.98 -3.61
C MET A 890 4.08 -8.87 -3.44
N GLN A 891 4.69 -9.33 -4.53
CA GLN A 891 5.97 -10.05 -4.47
C GLN A 891 7.09 -9.18 -3.87
N VAL A 892 7.18 -7.90 -4.25
CA VAL A 892 8.19 -6.96 -3.72
C VAL A 892 7.95 -6.69 -2.24
N LEU A 893 6.71 -6.45 -1.81
CA LEU A 893 6.36 -6.23 -0.40
C LEU A 893 6.70 -7.45 0.46
N ARG A 894 6.27 -8.65 0.05
CA ARG A 894 6.52 -9.90 0.80
C ARG A 894 8.01 -10.27 0.85
N SER A 895 8.77 -10.00 -0.21
CA SER A 895 10.23 -10.20 -0.22
C SER A 895 11.03 -9.20 0.62
N ASN A 896 10.42 -8.11 1.07
CA ASN A 896 11.05 -7.10 1.94
C ASN A 896 10.26 -6.91 3.25
N LYS A 897 9.57 -7.95 3.71
CA LYS A 897 8.60 -7.87 4.81
C LYS A 897 9.16 -7.20 6.07
N ASP A 898 10.42 -7.46 6.45
CA ASP A 898 10.96 -6.99 7.74
C ASP A 898 11.20 -5.48 7.72
N SER A 899 11.67 -4.93 6.60
CA SER A 899 11.85 -3.49 6.40
C SER A 899 10.51 -2.75 6.42
N VAL A 900 9.46 -3.39 5.87
CA VAL A 900 8.08 -2.88 5.88
C VAL A 900 7.46 -2.99 7.28
N MET A 901 7.75 -4.05 8.03
CA MET A 901 7.31 -4.21 9.43
C MET A 901 8.01 -3.22 10.36
N ALA A 902 9.34 -3.04 10.27
CA ALA A 902 10.10 -2.08 11.08
C ALA A 902 9.63 -0.63 10.87
N MET A 903 9.23 -0.26 9.63
CA MET A 903 8.57 1.02 9.37
C MET A 903 7.23 1.17 10.11
N MET A 904 6.50 0.07 10.32
CA MET A 904 5.18 0.04 10.94
C MET A 904 5.22 -0.11 12.46
N GLU A 905 6.26 -0.76 13.01
CA GLU A 905 6.61 -0.73 14.45
C GLU A 905 6.68 0.72 14.96
N ALA A 906 7.13 1.67 14.11
CA ALA A 906 7.20 3.08 14.46
C ALA A 906 5.85 3.80 14.53
N PHE A 907 4.80 3.33 13.84
CA PHE A 907 3.42 3.84 14.03
C PHE A 907 2.87 3.32 15.36
N VAL A 908 3.13 2.04 15.63
CA VAL A 908 2.53 1.23 16.69
C VAL A 908 3.17 1.48 18.06
N HIS A 909 4.36 2.08 18.10
CA HIS A 909 5.02 2.54 19.32
C HIS A 909 5.09 4.08 19.46
N ASP A 910 4.31 4.84 18.68
CA ASP A 910 4.02 6.24 19.01
C ASP A 910 2.71 6.28 19.83
N PRO A 911 2.77 6.52 21.16
CA PRO A 911 1.59 6.46 22.01
C PRO A 911 0.53 7.51 21.65
N LEU A 912 0.92 8.54 20.88
CA LEU A 912 0.03 9.62 20.46
C LEU A 912 -0.69 9.30 19.13
N ILE A 913 -0.40 8.17 18.48
CA ILE A 913 -1.16 7.63 17.34
C ILE A 913 -2.10 6.49 17.80
N ASN A 914 -1.65 5.68 18.76
CA ASN A 914 -2.35 4.45 19.17
C ASN A 914 -3.80 4.63 19.69
N TRP A 915 -4.19 5.83 20.16
CA TRP A 915 -5.58 6.07 20.61
C TRP A 915 -6.61 5.81 19.51
N ARG A 916 -6.27 6.06 18.23
CA ARG A 916 -7.15 5.78 17.08
C ARG A 916 -7.38 4.29 16.82
N LEU A 917 -6.60 3.40 17.42
CA LEU A 917 -6.79 1.94 17.33
C LEU A 917 -7.87 1.41 18.30
N PHE A 918 -8.42 2.25 19.19
CA PHE A 918 -9.52 1.85 20.06
C PHE A 918 -10.89 1.99 19.40
N ASN A 919 -11.62 0.88 19.38
CA ASN A 919 -13.07 0.94 19.45
C ASN A 919 -13.46 1.21 20.91
N PHE A 920 -13.87 2.46 21.18
CA PHE A 920 -14.23 3.02 22.50
C PHE A 920 -15.30 2.27 23.33
N ASN A 921 -15.88 1.18 22.80
CA ASN A 921 -16.92 0.39 23.45
C ASN A 921 -16.40 -0.93 24.04
N GLU A 922 -15.13 -1.30 23.79
CA GLU A 922 -14.54 -2.60 24.18
C GLU A 922 -13.47 -2.47 25.29
N VAL A 923 -13.75 -1.67 26.33
CA VAL A 923 -12.96 -1.64 27.56
C VAL A 923 -13.74 -2.38 28.65
N PRO A 924 -13.27 -3.54 29.15
CA PRO A 924 -13.88 -4.20 30.30
C PRO A 924 -13.86 -3.27 31.52
N GLN A 925 -14.95 -3.23 32.28
CA GLN A 925 -14.94 -2.58 33.59
C GLN A 925 -14.18 -3.47 34.58
N MET A 926 -12.86 -3.28 34.65
CA MET A 926 -11.98 -3.97 35.58
C MET A 926 -12.37 -3.58 37.02
N SER A 927 -12.98 -4.50 37.75
CA SER A 927 -13.46 -4.25 39.12
C SER A 927 -12.28 -4.07 40.07
N ILE A 928 -12.19 -2.91 40.70
CA ILE A 928 -11.29 -2.68 41.83
C ILE A 928 -11.68 -3.63 42.97
N PHE A 929 -10.80 -4.56 43.34
CA PHE A 929 -10.50 -4.91 44.74
C PHE A 929 -9.39 -5.98 44.82
N THR A 930 -8.31 -5.67 45.54
CA THR A 930 -7.33 -6.66 46.02
C THR A 930 -6.97 -6.35 47.48
N SER A 931 -7.52 -7.11 48.44
CA SER A 931 -6.78 -7.54 49.64
C SER A 931 -7.60 -8.43 50.60
N THR A 932 -7.20 -9.70 50.70
CA THR A 932 -7.13 -10.54 51.92
C THR A 932 -8.38 -10.96 52.73
N HIS A 933 -8.27 -12.21 53.22
CA HIS A 933 -9.08 -12.91 54.21
C HIS A 933 -10.52 -13.31 53.81
N GLY A 934 -10.94 -14.50 54.26
CA GLY A 934 -12.23 -15.10 53.91
C GLY A 934 -12.71 -16.08 54.97
N ALA A 935 -13.99 -16.45 54.87
CA ALA A 935 -14.69 -17.43 55.70
C ALA A 935 -15.82 -18.08 54.90
N ALA A 936 -16.53 -19.04 55.51
CA ALA A 936 -17.54 -19.87 54.83
C ALA A 936 -18.91 -19.18 54.64
N ALA A 937 -19.77 -19.82 53.84
CA ALA A 937 -21.08 -19.30 53.42
C ALA A 937 -22.19 -19.42 54.48
N VAL A 938 -23.14 -18.46 54.45
CA VAL A 938 -24.55 -18.60 54.87
C VAL A 938 -25.41 -17.73 53.93
N ASN A 939 -26.65 -18.14 53.67
CA ASN A 939 -27.60 -17.40 52.81
C ASN A 939 -28.26 -16.22 53.56
N THR A 940 -28.56 -15.12 52.86
CA THR A 940 -29.68 -14.24 53.19
C THR A 940 -30.22 -13.58 51.92
N GLU A 941 -31.53 -13.45 51.80
CA GLU A 941 -32.20 -12.78 50.68
C GLU A 941 -32.44 -11.31 51.02
N GLU A 942 -32.08 -10.37 50.13
CA GLU A 942 -32.81 -9.09 50.06
C GLU A 942 -32.64 -8.35 48.72
N THR A 943 -33.62 -7.49 48.43
CA THR A 943 -33.95 -6.83 47.16
C THR A 943 -32.81 -6.10 46.43
N ALA A 944 -32.71 -6.31 45.11
CA ALA A 944 -31.89 -5.50 44.20
C ALA A 944 -32.76 -4.50 43.40
N PRO A 945 -32.45 -3.18 43.39
CA PRO A 945 -33.12 -2.21 42.51
C PRO A 945 -32.54 -2.25 41.09
N SER A 946 -33.40 -2.22 40.08
CA SER A 946 -33.00 -2.19 38.67
C SER A 946 -32.37 -0.85 38.28
N LYS A 947 -31.14 -0.91 37.76
CA LYS A 947 -30.50 0.18 37.00
C LYS A 947 -30.16 -0.29 35.59
N GLU A 948 -30.86 0.26 34.60
CA GLU A 948 -30.48 0.12 33.20
C GLU A 948 -29.20 0.95 32.94
N LEU A 949 -28.15 0.31 32.43
CA LEU A 949 -26.88 0.95 32.11
C LEU A 949 -26.87 1.47 30.67
N ALA A 950 -27.21 2.75 30.50
CA ALA A 950 -27.05 3.46 29.24
C ALA A 950 -25.58 3.48 28.79
N HIS A 951 -25.34 3.38 27.48
CA HIS A 951 -23.99 3.40 26.91
C HIS A 951 -23.45 4.84 26.75
N PRO A 952 -22.27 5.19 27.31
CA PRO A 952 -21.60 6.45 27.02
C PRO A 952 -20.91 6.41 25.65
N GLN A 953 -20.87 7.53 24.91
CA GLN A 953 -20.25 7.62 23.59
C GLN A 953 -18.85 8.27 23.65
N ARG A 954 -18.19 8.35 22.48
CA ARG A 954 -16.74 8.53 22.34
C ARG A 954 -16.14 9.75 23.07
N GLY A 955 -16.69 10.95 22.88
CA GLY A 955 -15.98 12.22 23.18
C GLY A 955 -15.61 12.47 24.64
N ALA A 956 -16.52 12.25 25.60
CA ALA A 956 -16.19 12.36 27.02
C ALA A 956 -15.25 11.23 27.48
N ARG A 957 -15.54 9.99 27.05
CA ARG A 957 -14.75 8.81 27.41
C ARG A 957 -13.30 8.90 26.92
N GLU A 958 -13.08 9.59 25.79
CA GLU A 958 -11.76 9.89 25.22
C GLU A 958 -10.91 10.80 26.13
N ARG A 959 -11.50 11.85 26.72
CA ARG A 959 -10.78 12.72 27.68
C ARG A 959 -10.50 12.02 29.01
N GLU A 960 -11.45 11.28 29.55
CA GLU A 960 -11.26 10.54 30.80
C GLU A 960 -10.28 9.36 30.64
N LEU A 961 -10.25 8.70 29.48
CA LEU A 961 -9.20 7.72 29.15
C LEU A 961 -7.84 8.40 28.97
N LEU A 962 -7.74 9.60 28.37
CA LEU A 962 -6.47 10.34 28.29
C LEU A 962 -5.96 10.80 29.67
N GLN A 963 -6.84 11.05 30.65
CA GLN A 963 -6.45 11.24 32.05
C GLN A 963 -6.03 9.92 32.71
N ALA A 964 -6.78 8.83 32.52
CA ALA A 964 -6.46 7.51 33.08
C ALA A 964 -5.13 6.94 32.54
N VAL A 965 -4.83 7.11 31.24
CA VAL A 965 -3.56 6.73 30.59
C VAL A 965 -2.37 7.50 31.17
N ASN A 966 -2.58 8.70 31.72
CA ASN A 966 -1.55 9.46 32.45
C ASN A 966 -1.43 9.08 33.93
N GLN A 967 -2.36 8.29 34.49
CA GLN A 967 -2.40 7.92 35.92
C GLN A 967 -2.15 6.43 36.19
N LEU A 968 -2.31 5.55 35.20
CA LEU A 968 -2.14 4.09 35.33
C LEU A 968 -1.05 3.55 34.41
N GLY A 969 -0.11 2.78 34.97
CA GLY A 969 0.93 2.09 34.19
C GLY A 969 0.33 1.08 33.19
N ASP A 970 -0.63 0.29 33.67
CA ASP A 970 -1.34 -0.78 32.96
C ASP A 970 -1.95 -0.36 31.62
N ALA A 971 -2.31 0.92 31.46
CA ALA A 971 -2.88 1.43 30.22
C ALA A 971 -1.91 1.25 29.03
N ASN A 972 -0.60 1.30 29.28
CA ASN A 972 0.42 1.02 28.28
C ASN A 972 0.50 -0.46 27.88
N GLU A 973 0.07 -1.38 28.74
CA GLU A 973 0.05 -2.82 28.43
C GLU A 973 -1.10 -3.15 27.48
N VAL A 974 -2.33 -2.68 27.77
CA VAL A 974 -3.50 -2.83 26.89
C VAL A 974 -3.28 -2.11 25.54
N LEU A 975 -2.59 -0.97 25.54
CA LEU A 975 -2.11 -0.30 24.32
C LEU A 975 -1.19 -1.21 23.51
N ASN A 976 -0.22 -1.87 24.15
CA ASN A 976 0.72 -2.80 23.52
C ASN A 976 0.03 -4.08 23.00
N GLU A 977 -1.04 -4.58 23.63
CA GLU A 977 -1.77 -5.76 23.15
C GLU A 977 -2.47 -5.52 21.80
N ARG A 978 -3.28 -4.45 21.67
CA ARG A 978 -3.95 -4.13 20.39
C ARG A 978 -2.94 -3.76 19.30
N ALA A 979 -1.85 -3.09 19.69
CA ALA A 979 -0.66 -2.87 18.86
C ALA A 979 -0.09 -4.18 18.27
N VAL A 980 0.14 -5.19 19.13
CA VAL A 980 0.63 -6.51 18.70
C VAL A 980 -0.38 -7.22 17.79
N VAL A 981 -1.69 -7.09 18.02
CA VAL A 981 -2.73 -7.66 17.12
C VAL A 981 -2.67 -7.04 15.73
N VAL A 982 -2.52 -5.71 15.62
CA VAL A 982 -2.37 -5.03 14.31
C VAL A 982 -1.11 -5.51 13.59
N MET A 983 0.00 -5.66 14.29
CA MET A 983 1.27 -6.13 13.72
C MET A 983 1.22 -7.62 13.34
N ALA A 984 0.54 -8.47 14.12
CA ALA A 984 0.29 -9.86 13.75
C ALA A 984 -0.59 -9.96 12.50
N ARG A 985 -1.67 -9.17 12.43
CA ARG A 985 -2.55 -9.08 11.25
C ARG A 985 -1.77 -8.65 10.00
N MET A 986 -0.90 -7.66 10.11
CA MET A 986 -0.06 -7.20 8.99
C MET A 986 1.03 -8.23 8.61
N SER A 987 1.64 -8.92 9.57
CA SER A 987 2.56 -10.03 9.33
C SER A 987 1.86 -11.18 8.57
N ASN A 988 0.60 -11.46 8.91
CA ASN A 988 -0.23 -12.44 8.19
C ASN A 988 -0.49 -12.03 6.73
N LYS A 989 -0.77 -10.76 6.46
CA LYS A 989 -0.84 -10.22 5.07
C LYS A 989 0.49 -10.38 4.32
N LEU A 990 1.62 -10.09 4.97
CA LEU A 990 2.96 -10.22 4.35
C LEU A 990 3.43 -11.68 4.21
N THR A 991 2.77 -12.64 4.88
CA THR A 991 3.10 -14.08 4.78
C THR A 991 2.08 -14.89 3.99
N GLY A 992 0.92 -14.32 3.63
CA GLY A 992 -0.18 -15.05 2.98
C GLY A 992 -0.97 -15.95 3.95
N ARG A 993 -0.97 -15.61 5.25
CA ARG A 993 -1.71 -16.26 6.34
C ARG A 993 -2.94 -15.44 6.75
N ASP A 994 -3.44 -14.67 5.79
CA ASP A 994 -4.54 -13.72 5.89
C ASP A 994 -5.93 -14.33 5.64
N PHE A 995 -5.98 -15.60 5.19
CA PHE A 995 -7.19 -16.37 4.88
C PHE A 995 -7.11 -17.86 5.34
N SER A 996 -6.37 -18.15 6.42
CA SER A 996 -6.21 -19.50 6.98
C SER A 996 -6.70 -19.54 8.42
N SER A 997 -7.52 -20.54 8.76
CA SER A 997 -8.21 -20.66 10.05
C SER A 997 -7.40 -21.42 11.08
N CYS A 998 -7.34 -20.92 12.32
CA CYS A 998 -6.71 -21.59 13.45
C CYS A 998 -7.28 -23.00 13.69
N SER A 999 -6.42 -24.02 13.73
CA SER A 999 -6.74 -25.40 14.11
C SER A 999 -6.11 -25.81 15.45
N SER A 1000 -6.08 -24.89 16.43
CA SER A 1000 -5.65 -25.18 17.80
C SER A 1000 -6.46 -24.38 18.83
N ILE A 1001 -7.44 -25.04 19.46
CA ILE A 1001 -8.01 -24.55 20.72
C ILE A 1001 -6.90 -24.62 21.78
N PRO A 1002 -6.63 -23.56 22.54
CA PRO A 1002 -5.73 -23.64 23.69
C PRO A 1002 -6.41 -24.47 24.79
N SER A 1003 -6.09 -25.76 24.85
CA SER A 1003 -6.61 -26.66 25.88
C SER A 1003 -6.13 -26.22 27.26
N THR A 1004 -7.05 -25.80 28.12
CA THR A 1004 -6.78 -25.46 29.52
C THR A 1004 -6.11 -26.62 30.25
N SER A 1005 -5.04 -26.32 30.96
CA SER A 1005 -4.22 -27.31 31.68
C SER A 1005 -4.97 -28.02 32.81
N SER A 1006 -5.02 -29.34 32.76
CA SER A 1006 -5.38 -30.19 33.90
C SER A 1006 -4.38 -31.35 34.03
N ASN A 1007 -3.74 -31.47 35.19
CA ASN A 1007 -2.78 -32.54 35.47
C ASN A 1007 -3.52 -33.83 35.87
N ILE A 1008 -3.33 -34.92 35.13
CA ILE A 1008 -3.41 -36.28 35.67
C ILE A 1008 -2.19 -37.07 35.17
N GLN A 1009 -1.46 -37.64 36.12
CA GLN A 1009 -0.30 -38.49 35.88
C GLN A 1009 -0.77 -39.96 35.85
N HIS A 1010 -0.29 -40.80 34.93
CA HIS A 1010 0.01 -42.23 35.19
C HIS A 1010 0.71 -42.90 33.99
N ALA A 1011 1.67 -43.76 34.32
CA ALA A 1011 2.79 -44.25 33.52
C ALA A 1011 2.55 -45.55 32.69
N VAL A 1012 3.65 -46.06 32.09
CA VAL A 1012 3.94 -47.45 31.64
C VAL A 1012 3.78 -47.79 30.13
N ASP A 1013 4.91 -47.67 29.45
CA ASP A 1013 5.60 -48.61 28.53
C ASP A 1013 5.05 -49.19 27.20
N HIS A 1014 5.96 -49.11 26.22
CA HIS A 1014 6.33 -50.05 25.14
C HIS A 1014 5.52 -50.22 23.82
N ASN A 1015 6.21 -49.78 22.75
CA ASN A 1015 6.46 -50.47 21.47
C ASN A 1015 5.29 -50.99 20.61
N THR A 1016 5.02 -50.30 19.50
CA THR A 1016 4.98 -50.95 18.17
C THR A 1016 5.40 -49.96 17.07
N LEU A 1017 5.85 -50.45 15.92
CA LEU A 1017 6.33 -49.62 14.80
C LEU A 1017 5.20 -49.27 13.81
N ILE A 1018 5.38 -48.15 13.09
CA ILE A 1018 5.14 -47.90 11.64
C ILE A 1018 4.55 -46.51 11.37
N SER A 1019 5.26 -45.76 10.51
CA SER A 1019 4.80 -44.65 9.65
C SER A 1019 4.04 -43.46 10.26
N GLY A 1020 4.76 -42.34 10.36
CA GLY A 1020 4.22 -41.02 9.98
C GLY A 1020 3.88 -40.06 11.11
N ASP A 1021 4.54 -38.90 11.11
CA ASP A 1021 3.87 -37.62 11.34
C ASP A 1021 4.63 -36.49 10.61
N ASN A 1022 4.16 -36.12 9.42
CA ASN A 1022 4.57 -34.86 8.79
C ASN A 1022 3.84 -33.74 9.52
N ARG A 1023 4.51 -33.06 10.44
CA ARG A 1023 4.03 -31.76 10.95
C ARG A 1023 4.09 -30.72 9.84
N GLU A 1024 3.04 -30.69 9.02
CA GLU A 1024 2.86 -29.70 7.97
C GLU A 1024 2.78 -28.30 8.58
N VAL A 1025 3.91 -27.60 8.57
CA VAL A 1025 3.94 -26.15 8.87
C VAL A 1025 3.07 -25.46 7.84
N GLU A 1026 1.93 -24.88 8.23
CA GLU A 1026 1.00 -24.25 7.29
C GLU A 1026 1.71 -23.28 6.33
N HIS A 1027 1.77 -23.66 5.06
CA HIS A 1027 2.37 -22.86 4.00
C HIS A 1027 1.41 -21.73 3.63
N GLY A 1028 1.79 -20.49 3.94
CA GLY A 1028 1.02 -19.30 3.58
C GLY A 1028 0.83 -19.18 2.07
N LEU A 1029 -0.33 -18.65 1.65
CA LEU A 1029 -0.78 -18.58 0.26
C LEU A 1029 0.30 -18.01 -0.68
N SER A 1030 0.37 -18.56 -1.89
CA SER A 1030 1.20 -17.99 -2.96
C SER A 1030 0.70 -16.59 -3.34
N VAL A 1031 1.62 -15.72 -3.79
CA VAL A 1031 1.30 -14.33 -4.19
C VAL A 1031 0.13 -14.27 -5.17
N LYS A 1032 0.09 -15.18 -6.16
CA LYS A 1032 -0.98 -15.24 -7.17
C LYS A 1032 -2.34 -15.56 -6.56
N LEU A 1033 -2.39 -16.57 -5.69
CA LEU A 1033 -3.64 -17.03 -5.07
C LEU A 1033 -4.16 -16.00 -4.04
N GLN A 1034 -3.26 -15.35 -3.30
CA GLN A 1034 -3.58 -14.23 -2.41
C GLN A 1034 -4.17 -13.04 -3.20
N VAL A 1035 -3.50 -12.59 -4.27
CA VAL A 1035 -4.00 -11.52 -5.15
C VAL A 1035 -5.34 -11.89 -5.80
N GLN A 1036 -5.55 -13.17 -6.16
CA GLN A 1036 -6.82 -13.66 -6.68
C GLN A 1036 -7.95 -13.58 -5.64
N LYS A 1037 -7.74 -14.04 -4.39
CA LYS A 1037 -8.74 -13.90 -3.31
C LYS A 1037 -9.09 -12.43 -3.06
N LEU A 1038 -8.09 -11.53 -3.01
CA LEU A 1038 -8.28 -10.10 -2.80
C LEU A 1038 -9.08 -9.43 -3.93
N ILE A 1039 -8.84 -9.80 -5.19
CA ILE A 1039 -9.63 -9.33 -6.34
C ILE A 1039 -11.09 -9.76 -6.19
N ILE A 1040 -11.35 -11.03 -5.85
CA ILE A 1040 -12.71 -11.56 -5.68
C ILE A 1040 -13.46 -10.82 -4.57
N GLN A 1041 -12.83 -10.59 -3.41
CA GLN A 1041 -13.42 -9.79 -2.33
C GLN A 1041 -13.71 -8.34 -2.73
N ALA A 1042 -12.84 -7.72 -3.55
CA ALA A 1042 -13.02 -6.34 -4.01
C ALA A 1042 -14.12 -6.18 -5.07
N THR A 1043 -14.47 -7.26 -5.79
CA THR A 1043 -15.51 -7.27 -6.83
C THR A 1043 -16.86 -7.86 -6.40
N SER A 1044 -16.94 -8.60 -5.28
CA SER A 1044 -18.22 -9.19 -4.83
C SER A 1044 -19.30 -8.12 -4.63
N HIS A 1045 -20.46 -8.34 -5.26
CA HIS A 1045 -21.61 -7.45 -5.13
C HIS A 1045 -22.17 -7.41 -3.70
N GLU A 1046 -22.03 -8.49 -2.92
CA GLU A 1046 -22.42 -8.55 -1.50
C GLU A 1046 -21.64 -7.54 -0.66
N ASN A 1047 -20.32 -7.52 -0.82
CA ASN A 1047 -19.43 -6.60 -0.11
C ASN A 1047 -19.65 -5.14 -0.57
N LEU A 1048 -19.94 -4.93 -1.86
CA LEU A 1048 -20.15 -3.61 -2.46
C LEU A 1048 -21.52 -2.99 -2.13
N CYS A 1049 -22.59 -3.79 -2.06
CA CYS A 1049 -23.95 -3.29 -1.79
C CYS A 1049 -24.12 -2.83 -0.33
N GLN A 1050 -23.46 -3.49 0.62
CA GLN A 1050 -23.40 -3.06 2.04
C GLN A 1050 -22.67 -1.71 2.17
N ASN A 1051 -21.52 -1.57 1.51
CA ASN A 1051 -20.72 -0.35 1.49
C ASN A 1051 -21.44 0.85 0.84
N TYR A 1052 -22.52 0.62 0.09
CA TYR A 1052 -23.28 1.66 -0.60
C TYR A 1052 -24.01 2.60 0.38
N VAL A 1053 -24.63 2.03 1.42
CA VAL A 1053 -25.58 2.72 2.31
C VAL A 1053 -24.96 3.93 3.02
N GLY A 1054 -23.74 3.77 3.55
CA GLY A 1054 -23.05 4.84 4.28
C GLY A 1054 -22.35 5.87 3.38
N LYS A 1055 -21.70 5.42 2.30
CA LYS A 1055 -20.66 6.23 1.63
C LYS A 1055 -21.13 7.05 0.43
N GLN A 1056 -22.17 6.62 -0.29
CA GLN A 1056 -22.71 7.41 -1.39
C GLN A 1056 -23.76 8.44 -0.93
N ARG A 1057 -24.52 8.13 0.13
CA ARG A 1057 -25.58 8.99 0.66
C ARG A 1057 -25.12 10.43 0.95
N ASN A 1058 -23.98 10.57 1.65
CA ASN A 1058 -23.45 11.88 2.05
C ASN A 1058 -22.55 12.55 0.99
N ASN A 1059 -21.98 11.79 0.05
CA ASN A 1059 -21.12 12.36 -1.00
C ASN A 1059 -21.89 12.79 -2.27
N PHE A 1060 -23.13 12.33 -2.46
CA PHE A 1060 -24.01 12.75 -3.55
C PHE A 1060 -25.05 13.80 -3.12
N ILE A 1061 -25.12 14.11 -1.83
CA ILE A 1061 -25.98 15.16 -1.25
C ILE A 1061 -25.13 15.96 -0.24
N PHE A 1062 -24.43 17.00 -0.68
CA PHE A 1062 -24.14 18.22 0.10
C PHE A 1062 -23.32 19.25 -0.70
N HIS A 1063 -24.00 20.09 -1.49
CA HIS A 1063 -23.52 21.44 -1.84
C HIS A 1063 -24.71 22.39 -2.00
N SER A 1064 -25.50 22.46 -0.93
CA SER A 1064 -26.53 23.47 -0.69
C SER A 1064 -26.70 23.68 0.82
N GLN A 1065 -25.74 24.35 1.47
CA GLN A 1065 -25.99 24.99 2.76
C GLN A 1065 -26.88 26.21 2.53
N VAL A 1066 -28.18 25.97 2.37
CA VAL A 1066 -29.24 26.98 2.42
C VAL A 1066 -30.24 26.51 3.47
N SER A 1067 -30.21 27.15 4.63
CA SER A 1067 -31.31 27.24 5.63
C SER A 1067 -32.22 26.01 5.79
N ARG A 1068 -31.65 24.84 6.13
CA ARG A 1068 -32.47 23.63 6.41
C ARG A 1068 -32.98 23.58 7.86
N GLN A 1069 -32.39 24.35 8.78
CA GLN A 1069 -32.87 24.49 10.16
C GLN A 1069 -34.13 25.37 10.24
N ASP A 1070 -34.13 26.53 9.58
CA ASP A 1070 -35.23 27.51 9.67
C ASP A 1070 -36.57 26.95 9.18
N CYS A 1071 -36.54 26.18 8.08
CA CYS A 1071 -37.75 25.55 7.52
C CYS A 1071 -38.26 24.37 8.38
N LEU A 1072 -37.37 23.65 9.07
CA LEU A 1072 -37.76 22.51 9.92
C LEU A 1072 -38.36 22.96 11.26
N LEU A 1073 -37.85 24.05 11.86
CA LEU A 1073 -38.42 24.58 13.10
C LEU A 1073 -39.86 25.04 12.89
N HIS A 1074 -40.12 25.74 11.78
CA HIS A 1074 -41.43 26.31 11.51
C HIS A 1074 -42.49 25.29 11.05
N GLN A 1075 -42.07 24.17 10.44
CA GLN A 1075 -42.97 23.07 10.09
C GLN A 1075 -43.25 22.12 11.28
N SER A 1076 -42.24 21.77 12.07
CA SER A 1076 -42.40 20.82 13.19
C SER A 1076 -43.36 21.32 14.28
N ILE A 1077 -43.34 22.62 14.59
CA ILE A 1077 -44.28 23.26 15.54
C ILE A 1077 -45.73 23.23 15.02
N SER A 1078 -45.95 23.25 13.70
CA SER A 1078 -47.29 23.09 13.11
C SER A 1078 -47.75 21.63 13.11
N TRP A 1079 -46.85 20.69 12.83
CA TRP A 1079 -47.17 19.25 12.77
C TRP A 1079 -47.48 18.68 14.16
N ALA A 1080 -46.69 19.03 15.17
CA ALA A 1080 -46.86 18.56 16.54
C ALA A 1080 -48.23 18.93 17.15
N LYS A 1081 -48.82 20.07 16.75
CA LYS A 1081 -50.15 20.51 17.23
C LYS A 1081 -51.33 19.78 16.57
N GLN A 1082 -51.13 19.08 15.46
CA GLN A 1082 -52.22 18.38 14.76
C GLN A 1082 -52.29 16.88 15.08
N TYR A 1083 -51.18 16.27 15.50
CA TYR A 1083 -51.10 14.82 15.73
C TYR A 1083 -51.56 14.34 17.12
N TYR A 1084 -51.79 15.25 18.07
CA TYR A 1084 -52.02 14.89 19.48
C TYR A 1084 -53.45 14.38 19.82
N ASN A 1085 -54.38 14.39 18.85
CA ASN A 1085 -55.81 14.13 19.07
C ASN A 1085 -56.36 12.84 18.41
N SER A 1086 -55.50 11.95 17.88
CA SER A 1086 -55.95 10.67 17.32
C SER A 1086 -54.94 9.54 17.45
N MET A 1087 -54.86 8.94 18.65
CA MET A 1087 -54.21 7.65 18.87
C MET A 1087 -55.23 6.63 19.40
N THR A 1088 -55.49 5.60 18.61
CA THR A 1088 -56.10 4.35 19.08
C THR A 1088 -55.03 3.27 19.17
N SER A 1089 -55.00 2.56 20.31
CA SER A 1089 -54.09 1.42 20.50
C SER A 1089 -54.79 0.13 20.05
N PRO A 1090 -54.34 -0.54 18.97
CA PRO A 1090 -54.71 -1.92 18.69
C PRO A 1090 -54.06 -2.86 19.71
N GLY A 1091 -54.74 -3.95 20.07
CA GLY A 1091 -54.20 -4.96 20.97
C GLY A 1091 -55.20 -6.07 21.29
N GLY A 1092 -54.70 -7.27 21.56
CA GLY A 1092 -55.53 -8.45 21.77
C GLY A 1092 -54.93 -9.44 22.78
N ILE A 1093 -55.65 -10.54 22.97
CA ILE A 1093 -55.36 -11.54 24.01
C ILE A 1093 -55.30 -12.94 23.40
N PHE A 1094 -54.28 -13.70 23.78
CA PHE A 1094 -54.18 -15.14 23.60
C PHE A 1094 -54.64 -15.86 24.87
N ARG A 1095 -55.48 -16.86 24.67
CA ARG A 1095 -55.96 -17.78 25.71
C ARG A 1095 -55.74 -19.23 25.29
N ASP A 1096 -55.69 -20.12 26.27
CA ASP A 1096 -55.74 -21.56 26.01
C ASP A 1096 -57.18 -22.01 25.67
N HIS A 1097 -57.37 -23.32 25.53
CA HIS A 1097 -58.65 -23.94 25.21
C HIS A 1097 -59.60 -24.06 26.41
N GLU A 1098 -59.12 -23.90 27.64
CA GLU A 1098 -59.96 -23.87 28.86
C GLU A 1098 -60.46 -22.44 29.19
N GLY A 1099 -59.80 -21.42 28.65
CA GLY A 1099 -60.14 -20.01 28.80
C GLY A 1099 -59.19 -19.23 29.72
N ASN A 1100 -58.07 -19.80 30.14
CA ASN A 1100 -57.06 -19.11 30.95
C ASN A 1100 -56.29 -18.08 30.10
N PHE A 1101 -55.73 -17.07 30.76
CA PHE A 1101 -54.93 -16.03 30.11
C PHE A 1101 -53.50 -16.52 29.85
N LEU A 1102 -53.02 -16.42 28.60
CA LEU A 1102 -51.64 -16.77 28.25
C LEU A 1102 -50.79 -15.53 27.97
N LEU A 1103 -51.25 -14.63 27.10
CA LEU A 1103 -50.48 -13.46 26.67
C LEU A 1103 -51.37 -12.32 26.17
N THR A 1104 -50.98 -11.08 26.45
CA THR A 1104 -51.45 -9.88 25.71
C THR A 1104 -50.44 -9.49 24.64
N PHE A 1105 -50.93 -8.98 23.52
CA PHE A 1105 -50.11 -8.25 22.55
C PHE A 1105 -50.64 -6.82 22.37
N ASN A 1106 -49.75 -5.85 22.54
CA ASN A 1106 -49.96 -4.45 22.18
C ASN A 1106 -48.61 -3.92 21.69
N LYS A 1107 -48.60 -3.30 20.49
CA LYS A 1107 -47.36 -2.86 19.84
C LYS A 1107 -47.64 -1.62 18.99
N HIS A 1108 -47.05 -0.48 19.37
CA HIS A 1108 -47.11 0.74 18.57
C HIS A 1108 -46.24 0.63 17.31
N LEU A 1109 -46.79 -0.02 16.28
CA LEU A 1109 -46.22 -0.06 14.94
C LEU A 1109 -46.65 1.19 14.16
N GLY A 1110 -45.69 1.95 13.63
CA GLY A 1110 -45.94 3.16 12.83
C GLY A 1110 -46.46 2.87 11.41
N ILE A 1111 -47.58 2.17 11.30
CA ILE A 1111 -48.18 1.71 10.03
C ILE A 1111 -49.48 2.48 9.78
N SER A 1112 -49.74 2.86 8.54
CA SER A 1112 -50.90 3.67 8.11
C SER A 1112 -52.25 2.93 8.11
N SER A 1113 -52.32 1.69 8.63
CA SER A 1113 -53.55 0.90 8.72
C SER A 1113 -53.55 0.02 9.98
N VAL A 1114 -54.60 0.17 10.79
CA VAL A 1114 -54.79 -0.54 12.07
C VAL A 1114 -54.84 -2.05 11.86
N ILE A 1115 -55.59 -2.50 10.85
CA ILE A 1115 -55.75 -3.91 10.45
C ILE A 1115 -54.37 -4.55 10.19
N HIS A 1116 -53.46 -3.81 9.56
CA HIS A 1116 -52.14 -4.32 9.20
C HIS A 1116 -51.19 -4.41 10.40
N ALA A 1117 -51.31 -3.48 11.36
CA ALA A 1117 -50.59 -3.54 12.64
C ALA A 1117 -51.10 -4.69 13.54
N GLU A 1118 -52.41 -4.95 13.54
CA GLU A 1118 -53.02 -6.07 14.27
C GLU A 1118 -52.58 -7.42 13.71
N LEU A 1119 -52.67 -7.62 12.39
CA LEU A 1119 -52.21 -8.85 11.72
C LEU A 1119 -50.71 -9.11 11.98
N TRP A 1120 -49.86 -8.07 11.91
CA TRP A 1120 -48.43 -8.24 12.19
C TRP A 1120 -48.16 -8.60 13.66
N SER A 1121 -48.92 -8.01 14.59
CA SER A 1121 -48.80 -8.32 16.02
C SER A 1121 -49.28 -9.74 16.34
N ILE A 1122 -50.34 -10.22 15.69
CA ILE A 1122 -50.81 -11.62 15.77
C ILE A 1122 -49.76 -12.58 15.22
N TYR A 1123 -49.12 -12.25 14.09
CA TYR A 1123 -48.06 -13.07 13.49
C TYR A 1123 -46.83 -13.21 14.42
N GLU A 1124 -46.33 -12.10 14.98
CA GLU A 1124 -45.23 -12.15 15.94
C GLU A 1124 -45.61 -12.94 17.21
N ALA A 1125 -46.81 -12.73 17.76
CA ALA A 1125 -47.25 -13.40 18.98
C ALA A 1125 -47.44 -14.92 18.80
N LEU A 1126 -48.01 -15.36 17.67
CA LEU A 1126 -48.08 -16.79 17.31
C LEU A 1126 -46.67 -17.39 17.14
N THR A 1127 -45.76 -16.66 16.51
CA THR A 1127 -44.36 -17.10 16.34
C THR A 1127 -43.63 -17.20 17.69
N LEU A 1128 -43.90 -16.28 18.62
CA LEU A 1128 -43.35 -16.29 19.98
C LEU A 1128 -43.93 -17.43 20.82
N ALA A 1129 -45.23 -17.69 20.73
CA ALA A 1129 -45.88 -18.79 21.44
C ALA A 1129 -45.37 -20.16 20.93
N TRP A 1130 -45.20 -20.31 19.61
CA TRP A 1130 -44.55 -21.48 19.01
C TRP A 1130 -43.11 -21.67 19.50
N ALA A 1131 -42.31 -20.60 19.55
CA ALA A 1131 -40.93 -20.64 20.04
C ALA A 1131 -40.80 -20.99 21.54
N ASN A 1132 -41.89 -20.94 22.31
CA ASN A 1132 -41.95 -21.35 23.72
C ASN A 1132 -42.75 -22.65 23.94
N GLY A 1133 -43.20 -23.32 22.87
CA GLY A 1133 -43.81 -24.65 22.95
C GLY A 1133 -45.28 -24.69 23.40
N PHE A 1134 -46.05 -23.61 23.27
CA PHE A 1134 -47.47 -23.60 23.64
C PHE A 1134 -48.37 -24.26 22.59
N GLU A 1135 -49.27 -25.13 23.02
CA GLU A 1135 -50.26 -25.84 22.18
C GLU A 1135 -51.69 -25.28 22.36
N HIS A 1136 -52.60 -25.59 21.44
CA HIS A 1136 -54.05 -25.30 21.53
C HIS A 1136 -54.43 -23.84 21.83
N LEU A 1137 -53.97 -22.92 20.99
CA LEU A 1137 -54.16 -21.47 21.16
C LEU A 1137 -55.48 -20.95 20.54
N MET A 1138 -56.12 -20.00 21.24
CA MET A 1138 -57.24 -19.20 20.74
C MET A 1138 -56.82 -17.72 20.57
N VAL A 1139 -57.04 -17.16 19.38
CA VAL A 1139 -56.80 -15.73 19.08
C VAL A 1139 -58.05 -14.92 19.42
N GLN A 1140 -57.93 -13.91 20.26
CA GLN A 1140 -59.03 -13.00 20.57
C GLN A 1140 -58.68 -11.56 20.16
N THR A 1141 -59.55 -10.98 19.34
CA THR A 1141 -59.43 -9.61 18.79
C THR A 1141 -60.75 -8.87 18.96
N ASP A 1142 -60.70 -7.55 19.02
CA ASP A 1142 -61.83 -6.62 19.01
C ASP A 1142 -62.19 -6.12 17.60
N ASN A 1143 -61.37 -6.43 16.59
CA ASN A 1143 -61.59 -6.05 15.19
C ASN A 1143 -62.24 -7.19 14.38
N ALA A 1144 -63.44 -6.95 13.86
CA ALA A 1144 -64.20 -7.93 13.08
C ALA A 1144 -63.53 -8.30 11.75
N GLU A 1145 -62.92 -7.33 11.05
CA GLU A 1145 -62.26 -7.60 9.76
C GLU A 1145 -61.02 -8.49 9.95
N VAL A 1146 -60.26 -8.28 11.02
CA VAL A 1146 -59.10 -9.13 11.37
C VAL A 1146 -59.53 -10.55 11.73
N ARG A 1147 -60.65 -10.72 12.46
CA ARG A 1147 -61.22 -12.06 12.72
C ARG A 1147 -61.56 -12.78 11.41
N ASP A 1148 -62.24 -12.09 10.49
CA ASP A 1148 -62.79 -12.70 9.27
C ASP A 1148 -61.69 -13.00 8.23
N LEU A 1149 -60.64 -12.17 8.16
CA LEU A 1149 -59.42 -12.45 7.39
C LEU A 1149 -58.67 -13.71 7.87
N LEU A 1150 -58.88 -14.14 9.11
CA LEU A 1150 -58.24 -15.30 9.74
C LEU A 1150 -59.12 -16.57 9.73
N SER A 1151 -60.34 -16.50 9.21
CA SER A 1151 -61.27 -17.64 9.13
C SER A 1151 -61.09 -18.45 7.83
N PRO A 1152 -61.07 -19.80 7.87
CA PRO A 1152 -61.01 -20.61 6.66
C PRO A 1152 -62.37 -20.61 5.92
N PRO A 1153 -62.39 -20.72 4.57
CA PRO A 1153 -61.27 -21.01 3.67
C PRO A 1153 -60.74 -19.76 2.91
N ALA A 1154 -59.80 -19.01 3.50
CA ALA A 1154 -59.24 -17.78 2.93
C ALA A 1154 -58.12 -17.98 1.88
N SER A 1155 -58.28 -18.91 0.92
CA SER A 1155 -57.22 -19.25 -0.05
C SER A 1155 -56.91 -18.16 -1.09
N GLU A 1156 -57.83 -17.21 -1.33
CA GLU A 1156 -57.70 -16.17 -2.38
C GLU A 1156 -57.31 -14.79 -1.84
N ASN A 1157 -56.83 -14.70 -0.59
CA ASN A 1157 -56.49 -13.41 0.03
C ASN A 1157 -55.21 -12.79 -0.60
N PRO A 1158 -55.19 -11.51 -1.02
CA PRO A 1158 -54.03 -10.89 -1.66
C PRO A 1158 -52.85 -10.58 -0.71
N PHE A 1159 -53.06 -10.50 0.60
CA PHE A 1159 -52.00 -10.18 1.55
C PHE A 1159 -51.14 -11.40 1.91
N SER A 1160 -49.84 -11.34 1.61
CA SER A 1160 -48.86 -12.39 1.94
C SER A 1160 -48.82 -12.71 3.43
N LEU A 1161 -48.87 -11.69 4.30
CA LEU A 1161 -48.90 -11.82 5.75
C LEU A 1161 -50.06 -12.70 6.24
N VAL A 1162 -51.27 -12.53 5.68
CA VAL A 1162 -52.44 -13.35 6.05
C VAL A 1162 -52.19 -14.81 5.68
N ARG A 1163 -51.59 -15.09 4.52
CA ARG A 1163 -51.20 -16.45 4.12
C ARG A 1163 -50.15 -17.04 5.07
N SER A 1164 -49.19 -16.25 5.55
CA SER A 1164 -48.20 -16.68 6.54
C SER A 1164 -48.83 -17.01 7.90
N ILE A 1165 -49.80 -16.21 8.37
CA ILE A 1165 -50.54 -16.48 9.62
C ILE A 1165 -51.40 -17.75 9.46
N VAL A 1166 -52.18 -17.84 8.38
CA VAL A 1166 -53.03 -19.01 8.10
C VAL A 1166 -52.19 -20.28 7.93
N ALA A 1167 -50.98 -20.20 7.36
CA ALA A 1167 -50.05 -21.34 7.27
C ALA A 1167 -49.41 -21.75 8.61
N LEU A 1168 -49.35 -20.86 9.61
CA LEU A 1168 -49.04 -21.22 10.99
C LEU A 1168 -50.26 -21.89 11.65
N CYS A 1169 -51.44 -21.29 11.55
CA CYS A 1169 -52.70 -21.84 12.09
C CYS A 1169 -53.05 -23.23 11.51
N ALA A 1170 -52.75 -23.48 10.24
CA ALA A 1170 -53.01 -24.75 9.55
C ALA A 1170 -52.16 -25.93 10.06
N LYS A 1171 -51.11 -25.69 10.86
CA LYS A 1171 -50.31 -26.74 11.50
C LYS A 1171 -50.97 -27.23 12.80
N ALA A 1172 -52.21 -27.69 12.68
CA ALA A 1172 -53.00 -28.49 13.61
C ALA A 1172 -53.26 -27.96 15.06
N TRP A 1173 -52.63 -26.88 15.52
CA TRP A 1173 -52.65 -26.46 16.94
C TRP A 1173 -53.48 -25.20 17.24
N PHE A 1174 -54.30 -24.74 16.30
CA PHE A 1174 -55.16 -23.56 16.42
C PHE A 1174 -56.63 -23.93 16.67
N VAL A 1175 -57.25 -23.35 17.70
CA VAL A 1175 -58.63 -23.70 18.14
C VAL A 1175 -59.68 -22.76 17.54
N GLY A 1176 -59.32 -21.52 17.19
CA GLY A 1176 -60.20 -20.56 16.51
C GLY A 1176 -59.89 -19.10 16.82
N SER A 1177 -60.57 -18.20 16.10
CA SER A 1177 -60.58 -16.76 16.35
C SER A 1177 -61.92 -16.31 16.95
N LYS A 1178 -61.90 -15.38 17.92
CA LYS A 1178 -63.12 -14.88 18.59
C LYS A 1178 -63.11 -13.35 18.68
N LEU A 1179 -64.26 -12.75 18.39
CA LEU A 1179 -64.48 -11.31 18.58
C LEU A 1179 -64.81 -11.03 20.06
N ILE A 1180 -64.14 -10.06 20.67
CA ILE A 1180 -64.51 -9.49 21.98
C ILE A 1180 -65.04 -8.07 21.78
N ARG A 1181 -65.89 -7.58 22.70
CA ARG A 1181 -66.05 -6.14 22.92
C ARG A 1181 -65.04 -5.68 23.97
N ARG A 1182 -64.49 -4.47 23.81
CA ARG A 1182 -63.88 -3.76 24.94
C ARG A 1182 -65.00 -3.39 25.92
N GLU A 1183 -64.93 -3.92 27.12
CA GLU A 1183 -65.41 -3.19 28.30
C GLU A 1183 -64.33 -2.16 28.67
N ILE A 1184 -64.73 -1.01 29.21
CA ILE A 1184 -63.92 0.22 29.29
C ILE A 1184 -63.15 0.29 30.60
#